data_AF-A0A8H7ER19-F1
#
_entry.id   AF-A0A8H7ER19-F1
#
_cell.length_a   1.000
_cell.length_b   1.000
_cell.length_c   1.000
_cell.angle_alpha   90.00
_cell.angle_beta   90.00
_cell.angle_gamma   90.00
#
_symmetry.space_group_name_H-M   'P 1'
#
loop_
_entity.id
_entity.type
_entity.pdbx_description
1 polymer ?
#
loop_
_entity_poly.entity_id
_entity_poly.type
_entity_poly.pdbx_seq_one_letter_code
_entity_poly.pdbx_strand_id
1 'polypeptide(L)'
;MGTLSSLLKVKDSYSSSSPAHDDEFELDELEIQKGLLQVGKGLQFLSDAKVVHHNLTPEAIFVNAKGDWKIGGLGFSIFMNQPNEQSSDVYFEQNDYLPDHCQIDLDYAAPEFVLNNEVSQANDSFALACLIYTVHNKGVSLLQTFNHLRTYERKIQSLETLDYSSMPPDLRGVILRLLARQPSNRMTAVEFQSSRYFDNLLVSTMKFLESFPEKTREEKAQFMKGLARVLGQFPDRVLRRKILPSLLEELKDHQLLPYTVPNIFAITQKLSQQEFCELVLPSLKPVFSIRDPPQNMIVLLEKLDVFQQKTPREVFRDDVMPLVYAAIEAPTAVVQEKALRIIPSLAESLDYTTVKNSLFPRVQTLFVQTTILSVKVSTLICFHSMIKVIDKYTMQEKMVPLLKNIKTKEPAVMLATLAVYDEMGKHLDKEIIATEILPQLWRMSFGPLLNLDQFKKFMKTIRELTSRVEEAHTRHLQEVKSLEEQTRTVSANATVGASKTSQITGDDSMSFESLVQGKASQNNSSEDIFSSMQSSNSYGGLTATIASTAAAAATTPTNQIWPHTTPSRQSPMMTPMNVSSSSSVFSVTRSQASKSTESLSWSAPSNPIPTLPTPPTFHSSANTSNPSSLLNSMNALSIHPPTAKPNYSAVRDVSLTPAPSTRPASTNNLSNMGLLQPTSNYTSQQNAPSLSSSSGHKITNLNAFDPLS
;
A
#
# COMPACT_ATOMS: atom_id res chain seq x y z
N MET A 1 21.65 -12.38 -14.36
CA MET A 1 21.59 -13.50 -13.41
C MET A 1 22.67 -14.48 -13.81
N GLY A 2 23.70 -14.69 -13.00
CA GLY A 2 24.91 -15.42 -13.42
C GLY A 2 26.07 -15.20 -12.46
N THR A 3 27.29 -15.38 -12.96
CA THR A 3 28.53 -15.09 -12.22
C THR A 3 28.73 -13.59 -12.02
N LEU A 4 29.48 -13.20 -10.99
CA LEU A 4 29.86 -11.82 -10.71
C LEU A 4 30.72 -11.24 -11.85
N SER A 5 31.58 -12.06 -12.45
CA SER A 5 32.29 -11.78 -13.72
C SER A 5 31.36 -11.23 -14.81
N SER A 6 30.20 -11.88 -15.02
CA SER A 6 29.20 -11.43 -16.00
C SER A 6 28.50 -10.11 -15.62
N LEU A 7 28.55 -9.68 -14.36
CA LEU A 7 28.01 -8.39 -13.92
C LEU A 7 29.05 -7.26 -14.01
N LEU A 8 30.34 -7.59 -13.94
CA LEU A 8 31.44 -6.64 -14.03
C LEU A 8 31.85 -6.37 -15.51
N LYS A 9 31.86 -7.39 -16.37
CA LYS A 9 32.35 -7.34 -17.77
C LYS A 9 31.41 -6.59 -18.76
N VAL A 10 30.42 -5.83 -18.30
CA VAL A 10 29.32 -5.31 -19.15
C VAL A 10 29.77 -4.21 -20.15
N LYS A 11 30.95 -3.61 -19.99
CA LYS A 11 31.35 -2.41 -20.76
C LYS A 11 31.96 -2.60 -22.16
N ASP A 12 32.39 -3.80 -22.53
CA ASP A 12 33.14 -4.02 -23.79
C ASP A 12 32.33 -4.65 -24.94
N SER A 13 31.02 -4.83 -24.77
CA SER A 13 30.14 -5.44 -25.78
C SER A 13 29.79 -4.47 -26.93
N TYR A 14 30.66 -4.37 -27.94
CA TYR A 14 30.41 -3.67 -29.21
C TYR A 14 29.35 -4.37 -30.12
N SER A 15 28.27 -4.90 -29.54
CA SER A 15 27.17 -5.58 -30.25
C SER A 15 25.92 -4.67 -30.33
N SER A 16 25.83 -3.89 -31.40
CA SER A 16 24.81 -2.85 -31.58
C SER A 16 23.42 -3.40 -31.98
N SER A 17 22.70 -4.09 -31.08
CA SER A 17 21.35 -4.59 -31.39
C SER A 17 20.41 -4.88 -30.20
N SER A 18 20.12 -3.90 -29.32
CA SER A 18 18.81 -3.80 -28.65
C SER A 18 18.60 -2.42 -27.99
N PRO A 19 17.58 -1.62 -28.35
CA PRO A 19 17.32 -0.32 -27.72
C PRO A 19 16.07 -0.31 -26.82
N ALA A 20 16.06 -1.04 -25.70
CA ALA A 20 15.17 -0.81 -24.55
C ALA A 20 15.59 -1.64 -23.31
N HIS A 21 15.43 -1.06 -22.11
CA HIS A 21 15.50 -1.69 -20.77
C HIS A 21 16.87 -2.05 -20.14
N ASP A 22 18.01 -1.70 -20.73
CA ASP A 22 19.28 -1.73 -20.00
C ASP A 22 19.46 -0.48 -19.12
N ASP A 23 18.80 -0.49 -17.94
CA ASP A 23 19.23 0.31 -16.80
C ASP A 23 20.67 -0.11 -16.44
N GLU A 24 21.62 0.83 -16.48
CA GLU A 24 23.07 0.60 -16.33
C GLU A 24 23.36 -0.34 -15.14
N PHE A 25 23.80 -1.58 -15.43
CA PHE A 25 23.79 -2.67 -14.43
C PHE A 25 24.92 -2.58 -13.39
N GLU A 26 25.50 -1.39 -13.20
CA GLU A 26 26.51 -1.09 -12.18
C GLU A 26 26.05 -1.58 -10.80
N LEU A 27 26.99 -2.17 -10.05
CA LEU A 27 26.78 -2.61 -8.68
C LEU A 27 26.96 -1.42 -7.75
N ASP A 28 25.91 -1.03 -7.05
CA ASP A 28 25.98 0.01 -6.02
C ASP A 28 26.91 -0.42 -4.87
N GLU A 29 27.56 0.55 -4.22
CA GLU A 29 28.46 0.31 -3.09
C GLU A 29 27.80 -0.51 -1.95
N LEU A 30 26.49 -0.36 -1.71
CA LEU A 30 25.77 -1.17 -0.74
C LEU A 30 25.53 -2.61 -1.22
N GLU A 31 25.31 -2.81 -2.53
CA GLU A 31 25.24 -4.17 -3.11
C GLU A 31 26.62 -4.86 -3.02
N ILE A 32 27.71 -4.12 -3.26
CA ILE A 32 29.09 -4.58 -3.10
C ILE A 32 29.40 -4.92 -1.64
N GLN A 33 29.16 -4.02 -0.69
CA GLN A 33 29.37 -4.25 0.75
C GLN A 33 28.60 -5.49 1.25
N LYS A 34 27.32 -5.60 0.88
CA LYS A 34 26.49 -6.75 1.23
C LYS A 34 27.01 -8.04 0.59
N GLY A 35 27.41 -8.00 -0.67
CA GLY A 35 27.97 -9.14 -1.41
C GLY A 35 29.27 -9.65 -0.79
N LEU A 36 30.21 -8.74 -0.52
CA LEU A 36 31.49 -9.04 0.13
C LEU A 36 31.30 -9.59 1.54
N LEU A 37 30.36 -9.05 2.33
CA LEU A 37 30.02 -9.60 3.64
C LEU A 37 29.49 -11.05 3.53
N GLN A 38 28.70 -11.36 2.49
CA GLN A 38 28.19 -12.71 2.22
C GLN A 38 29.30 -13.67 1.75
N VAL A 39 30.30 -13.20 1.01
CA VAL A 39 31.54 -13.97 0.71
C VAL A 39 32.35 -14.22 1.98
N GLY A 40 32.53 -13.21 2.84
CA GLY A 40 33.21 -13.34 4.13
C GLY A 40 32.58 -14.39 5.05
N LYS A 41 31.24 -14.40 5.16
CA LYS A 41 30.48 -15.46 5.84
C LYS A 41 30.74 -16.85 5.22
N GLY A 42 30.83 -16.94 3.90
CA GLY A 42 31.10 -18.19 3.17
C GLY A 42 32.52 -18.73 3.40
N LEU A 43 33.53 -17.85 3.34
CA LEU A 43 34.92 -18.21 3.62
C LEU A 43 35.15 -18.60 5.08
N GLN A 44 34.44 -17.96 6.02
CA GLN A 44 34.42 -18.42 7.41
C GLN A 44 33.89 -19.86 7.49
N PHE A 45 32.77 -20.17 6.85
CA PHE A 45 32.20 -21.53 6.87
C PHE A 45 33.15 -22.58 6.28
N LEU A 46 33.84 -22.28 5.17
CA LEU A 46 34.89 -23.16 4.61
C LEU A 46 36.07 -23.31 5.58
N SER A 47 36.51 -22.21 6.20
CA SER A 47 37.57 -22.21 7.21
C SER A 47 37.23 -23.08 8.44
N ASP A 48 35.98 -23.00 8.92
CA ASP A 48 35.47 -23.81 10.03
C ASP A 48 35.35 -25.29 9.63
N ALA A 49 34.94 -25.58 8.40
CA ALA A 49 34.90 -26.92 7.80
C ALA A 49 36.27 -27.50 7.40
N LYS A 50 37.36 -26.73 7.55
CA LYS A 50 38.74 -27.09 7.14
C LYS A 50 38.89 -27.37 5.65
N VAL A 51 38.22 -26.54 4.84
CA VAL A 51 38.35 -26.48 3.38
C VAL A 51 39.02 -25.16 2.98
N VAL A 52 39.88 -25.19 1.97
CA VAL A 52 40.40 -24.01 1.25
C VAL A 52 39.76 -23.96 -0.13
N HIS A 53 39.20 -22.82 -0.53
CA HIS A 53 38.53 -22.65 -1.82
C HIS A 53 39.52 -22.68 -2.99
N HIS A 54 40.66 -22.02 -2.80
CA HIS A 54 41.86 -22.02 -3.65
C HIS A 54 41.76 -21.27 -4.99
N ASN A 55 40.61 -21.29 -5.66
CA ASN A 55 40.37 -20.54 -6.92
C ASN A 55 39.19 -19.57 -6.79
N LEU A 56 39.26 -18.61 -5.84
CA LEU A 56 38.17 -17.68 -5.52
C LEU A 56 38.13 -16.46 -6.47
N THR A 57 37.74 -16.71 -7.72
CA THR A 57 37.65 -15.68 -8.78
C THR A 57 36.25 -15.04 -8.83
N PRO A 58 36.03 -13.97 -9.64
CA PRO A 58 34.69 -13.46 -9.95
C PRO A 58 33.78 -14.48 -10.68
N GLU A 59 34.31 -15.62 -11.13
CA GLU A 59 33.54 -16.69 -11.77
C GLU A 59 33.15 -17.78 -10.76
N ALA A 60 33.87 -17.90 -9.63
CA ALA A 60 33.46 -18.63 -8.45
C ALA A 60 32.28 -17.98 -7.69
N ILE A 61 32.00 -16.69 -7.89
CA ILE A 61 30.89 -15.99 -7.22
C ILE A 61 29.65 -15.92 -8.12
N PHE A 62 28.54 -16.47 -7.64
CA PHE A 62 27.22 -16.44 -8.28
C PHE A 62 26.27 -15.47 -7.57
N VAL A 63 25.49 -14.71 -8.33
CA VAL A 63 24.52 -13.74 -7.78
C VAL A 63 23.08 -14.18 -8.08
N ASN A 64 22.29 -14.36 -7.02
CA ASN A 64 20.90 -14.83 -7.12
C ASN A 64 19.87 -13.70 -7.34
N ALA A 65 18.60 -14.07 -7.55
CA ALA A 65 17.52 -13.13 -7.89
C ALA A 65 17.22 -12.08 -6.79
N LYS A 66 17.61 -12.36 -5.54
CA LYS A 66 17.48 -11.45 -4.38
C LYS A 66 18.73 -10.56 -4.20
N GLY A 67 19.68 -10.61 -5.13
CA GLY A 67 20.96 -9.93 -5.03
C GLY A 67 21.86 -10.49 -3.92
N ASP A 68 21.73 -11.78 -3.57
CA ASP A 68 22.63 -12.45 -2.64
C ASP A 68 23.76 -13.17 -3.39
N TRP A 69 24.99 -12.97 -2.91
CA TRP A 69 26.20 -13.58 -3.48
C TRP A 69 26.43 -14.96 -2.85
N LYS A 70 26.92 -15.91 -3.65
CA LYS A 70 27.19 -17.31 -3.26
C LYS A 70 28.51 -17.78 -3.86
N ILE A 71 29.30 -18.48 -3.05
CA ILE A 71 30.53 -19.13 -3.48
C ILE A 71 30.15 -20.48 -4.13
N GLY A 72 30.77 -20.78 -5.26
CA GLY A 72 30.78 -22.05 -5.97
C GLY A 72 32.10 -22.19 -6.75
N GLY A 73 32.27 -23.21 -7.58
CA GLY A 73 33.55 -23.45 -8.26
C GLY A 73 34.59 -24.19 -7.41
N LEU A 74 34.13 -25.04 -6.49
CA LEU A 74 34.93 -25.85 -5.56
C LEU A 74 35.83 -26.94 -6.22
N GLY A 75 36.05 -26.88 -7.54
CA GLY A 75 36.80 -27.89 -8.30
C GLY A 75 38.30 -27.95 -7.97
N PHE A 76 38.84 -26.89 -7.37
CA PHE A 76 40.24 -26.79 -6.93
C PHE A 76 40.40 -26.80 -5.41
N SER A 77 39.32 -27.11 -4.66
CA SER A 77 39.28 -26.93 -3.21
C SER A 77 39.88 -28.11 -2.45
N ILE A 78 40.62 -27.80 -1.38
CA ILE A 78 41.47 -28.74 -0.65
C ILE A 78 40.92 -28.97 0.76
N PHE A 79 40.83 -30.24 1.18
CA PHE A 79 40.32 -30.66 2.48
C PHE A 79 41.47 -30.93 3.46
N MET A 80 41.72 -30.00 4.38
CA MET A 80 42.81 -30.07 5.38
C MET A 80 42.56 -31.07 6.52
N ASN A 81 41.39 -31.72 6.55
CA ASN A 81 40.99 -32.67 7.57
C ASN A 81 41.26 -34.14 7.18
N GLN A 82 41.80 -34.40 5.98
CA GLN A 82 42.13 -35.76 5.55
C GLN A 82 43.52 -36.21 6.05
N PRO A 83 43.68 -37.46 6.50
CA PRO A 83 44.92 -37.94 7.09
C PRO A 83 46.00 -38.28 6.03
N ASN A 84 46.84 -37.29 5.72
CA ASN A 84 48.23 -37.42 5.24
C ASN A 84 48.60 -38.25 3.98
N GLU A 85 47.68 -38.95 3.32
CA GLU A 85 47.98 -39.71 2.09
C GLU A 85 47.63 -38.95 0.78
N GLN A 86 47.06 -37.74 0.88
CA GLN A 86 46.81 -36.85 -0.27
C GLN A 86 47.30 -35.41 -0.07
N SER A 87 47.69 -35.01 1.14
CA SER A 87 48.20 -33.66 1.42
C SER A 87 49.62 -33.41 0.90
N SER A 88 50.35 -34.46 0.51
CA SER A 88 51.69 -34.40 -0.06
C SER A 88 51.73 -34.10 -1.56
N ASP A 89 50.64 -34.33 -2.29
CA ASP A 89 50.62 -34.35 -3.75
C ASP A 89 50.06 -33.05 -4.37
N VAL A 90 49.66 -32.09 -3.52
CA VAL A 90 49.04 -30.82 -3.93
C VAL A 90 50.11 -29.78 -4.29
N TYR A 91 50.69 -29.92 -5.48
CA TYR A 91 51.63 -28.97 -6.06
C TYR A 91 50.95 -28.00 -7.04
N PHE A 92 51.46 -26.77 -7.14
CA PHE A 92 51.13 -25.88 -8.25
C PHE A 92 51.93 -26.26 -9.50
N GLU A 93 51.29 -26.99 -10.41
CA GLU A 93 51.84 -27.27 -11.75
C GLU A 93 51.08 -26.45 -12.80
N GLN A 94 51.72 -25.40 -13.32
CA GLN A 94 51.23 -24.69 -14.51
C GLN A 94 51.37 -25.58 -15.74
N ASN A 95 50.28 -25.85 -16.44
CA ASN A 95 50.24 -26.77 -17.57
C ASN A 95 49.77 -26.05 -18.84
N ASP A 96 50.72 -25.61 -19.67
CA ASP A 96 50.45 -24.84 -20.90
C ASP A 96 49.64 -25.61 -21.97
N TYR A 97 49.37 -26.90 -21.80
CA TYR A 97 48.48 -27.70 -22.66
C TYR A 97 47.03 -27.72 -22.20
N LEU A 98 46.73 -27.20 -21.00
CA LEU A 98 45.40 -27.19 -20.41
C LEU A 98 44.75 -25.80 -20.57
N PRO A 99 43.47 -25.68 -20.96
CA PRO A 99 42.80 -24.37 -21.05
C PRO A 99 42.81 -23.62 -19.71
N ASP A 100 42.85 -22.28 -19.74
CA ASP A 100 42.88 -21.44 -18.52
C ASP A 100 41.78 -21.78 -17.51
N HIS A 101 40.57 -22.07 -18.00
CA HIS A 101 39.41 -22.42 -17.17
C HIS A 101 39.50 -23.80 -16.49
N CYS A 102 40.52 -24.60 -16.83
CA CYS A 102 40.87 -25.86 -16.17
C CYS A 102 42.03 -25.70 -15.19
N GLN A 103 42.58 -24.50 -15.01
CA GLN A 103 43.71 -24.19 -14.13
C GLN A 103 43.30 -23.24 -12.99
N ILE A 104 44.19 -23.06 -12.01
CA ILE A 104 44.04 -22.06 -10.97
C ILE A 104 44.44 -20.69 -11.54
N ASP A 105 43.59 -19.68 -11.37
CA ASP A 105 43.84 -18.34 -11.89
C ASP A 105 44.94 -17.65 -11.07
N LEU A 106 46.09 -17.39 -11.71
CA LEU A 106 47.22 -16.73 -11.05
C LEU A 106 46.91 -15.31 -10.57
N ASP A 107 45.86 -14.67 -11.06
CA ASP A 107 45.47 -13.34 -10.58
C ASP A 107 44.80 -13.34 -9.19
N TYR A 108 44.35 -14.51 -8.72
CA TYR A 108 43.73 -14.71 -7.41
C TYR A 108 44.52 -15.69 -6.51
N ALA A 109 45.45 -16.47 -7.08
CA ALA A 109 46.28 -17.42 -6.34
C ALA A 109 47.24 -16.75 -5.34
N ALA A 110 47.38 -17.34 -4.15
CA ALA A 110 48.22 -16.82 -3.07
C ALA A 110 49.71 -17.20 -3.22
N PRO A 111 50.65 -16.30 -2.90
CA PRO A 111 52.06 -16.44 -3.27
C PRO A 111 52.78 -17.59 -2.55
N GLU A 112 52.37 -17.94 -1.34
CA GLU A 112 52.90 -19.10 -0.61
C GLU A 112 52.51 -20.44 -1.28
N PHE A 113 51.35 -20.54 -1.93
CA PHE A 113 51.03 -21.73 -2.71
C PHE A 113 51.78 -21.75 -4.04
N VAL A 114 51.71 -20.65 -4.81
CA VAL A 114 52.34 -20.58 -6.15
C VAL A 114 53.87 -20.71 -6.10
N LEU A 115 54.52 -20.24 -5.03
CA LEU A 115 55.99 -20.22 -4.92
C LEU A 115 56.57 -21.28 -3.97
N ASN A 116 55.84 -21.65 -2.90
CA ASN A 116 56.33 -22.60 -1.88
C ASN A 116 55.51 -23.91 -1.81
N ASN A 117 54.37 -24.00 -2.51
CA ASN A 117 53.36 -25.06 -2.36
C ASN A 117 52.74 -25.14 -0.94
N GLU A 118 52.72 -24.02 -0.21
CA GLU A 118 52.12 -23.95 1.13
C GLU A 118 50.60 -23.69 1.05
N VAL A 119 49.81 -24.69 1.47
CA VAL A 119 48.34 -24.59 1.52
C VAL A 119 47.90 -24.18 2.93
N SER A 120 47.27 -23.01 3.05
CA SER A 120 46.78 -22.46 4.32
C SER A 120 45.37 -21.85 4.16
N GLN A 121 44.68 -21.59 5.28
CA GLN A 121 43.38 -20.91 5.27
C GLN A 121 43.52 -19.42 4.92
N ALA A 122 44.73 -18.88 4.94
CA ALA A 122 45.04 -17.50 4.58
C ALA A 122 45.26 -17.32 3.06
N ASN A 123 45.31 -18.40 2.28
CA ASN A 123 45.36 -18.34 0.81
C ASN A 123 44.04 -17.74 0.28
N ASP A 124 42.89 -18.16 0.82
CA ASP A 124 41.58 -17.59 0.49
C ASP A 124 41.44 -16.12 0.94
N SER A 125 42.11 -15.71 2.04
CA SER A 125 42.17 -14.29 2.44
C SER A 125 42.91 -13.43 1.41
N PHE A 126 43.94 -13.95 0.74
CA PHE A 126 44.62 -13.26 -0.35
C PHE A 126 43.74 -13.18 -1.59
N ALA A 127 43.12 -14.29 -1.99
CA ALA A 127 42.20 -14.34 -3.13
C ALA A 127 40.99 -13.39 -2.94
N LEU A 128 40.46 -13.30 -1.71
CA LEU A 128 39.43 -12.34 -1.32
C LEU A 128 39.87 -10.89 -1.57
N ALA A 129 41.13 -10.52 -1.30
CA ALA A 129 41.62 -9.16 -1.56
C ALA A 129 41.68 -8.84 -3.05
N CYS A 130 42.18 -9.78 -3.87
CA CYS A 130 42.17 -9.65 -5.33
C CYS A 130 40.74 -9.55 -5.88
N LEU A 131 39.79 -10.33 -5.33
CA LEU A 131 38.37 -10.26 -5.65
C LEU A 131 37.75 -8.89 -5.29
N ILE A 132 38.01 -8.36 -4.09
CA ILE A 132 37.54 -7.02 -3.67
C ILE A 132 38.07 -5.95 -4.63
N TYR A 133 39.36 -5.97 -4.94
CA TYR A 133 39.96 -5.03 -5.89
C TYR A 133 39.31 -5.13 -7.28
N THR A 134 39.07 -6.35 -7.76
CA THR A 134 38.43 -6.59 -9.06
C THR A 134 37.02 -6.02 -9.12
N VAL A 135 36.24 -6.15 -8.05
CA VAL A 135 34.87 -5.59 -7.96
C VAL A 135 34.91 -4.07 -8.03
N HIS A 136 35.75 -3.43 -7.22
CA HIS A 136 35.86 -1.96 -7.19
C HIS A 136 36.43 -1.37 -8.48
N ASN A 137 37.30 -2.11 -9.19
CA ASN A 137 37.85 -1.71 -10.48
C ASN A 137 37.09 -2.30 -11.68
N LYS A 138 35.78 -2.52 -11.53
CA LYS A 138 34.84 -2.84 -12.63
C LYS A 138 35.25 -4.07 -13.48
N GLY A 139 35.77 -5.11 -12.83
CA GLY A 139 36.22 -6.34 -13.48
C GLY A 139 37.72 -6.39 -13.78
N VAL A 140 38.46 -5.30 -13.57
CA VAL A 140 39.91 -5.26 -13.78
C VAL A 140 40.64 -5.87 -12.57
N SER A 141 41.33 -6.98 -12.81
CA SER A 141 42.18 -7.67 -11.83
C SER A 141 43.34 -6.79 -11.32
N LEU A 142 43.80 -7.11 -10.09
CA LEU A 142 44.95 -6.50 -9.43
C LEU A 142 46.29 -6.91 -10.08
N LEU A 143 46.48 -8.20 -10.36
CA LEU A 143 47.79 -8.72 -10.76
C LEU A 143 48.01 -8.68 -12.28
N GLN A 144 46.99 -8.96 -13.10
CA GLN A 144 47.07 -8.90 -14.57
C GLN A 144 48.25 -9.73 -15.11
N THR A 145 48.35 -10.98 -14.68
CA THR A 145 49.46 -11.87 -15.00
C THR A 145 49.29 -12.60 -16.33
N PHE A 146 48.04 -12.70 -16.81
CA PHE A 146 47.66 -13.50 -17.99
C PHE A 146 48.13 -14.97 -17.87
N ASN A 147 48.01 -15.55 -16.66
CA ASN A 147 48.49 -16.89 -16.32
C ASN A 147 49.97 -17.13 -16.69
N HIS A 148 50.83 -16.12 -16.47
CA HIS A 148 52.28 -16.24 -16.66
C HIS A 148 53.04 -16.05 -15.34
N LEU A 149 53.62 -17.13 -14.82
CA LEU A 149 54.38 -17.16 -13.56
C LEU A 149 55.44 -16.03 -13.43
N ARG A 150 56.22 -15.75 -14.49
CA ARG A 150 57.22 -14.66 -14.48
C ARG A 150 56.60 -13.26 -14.32
N THR A 151 55.36 -13.07 -14.74
CA THR A 151 54.63 -11.81 -14.49
C THR A 151 54.06 -11.80 -13.08
N TYR A 152 53.56 -12.94 -12.58
CA TYR A 152 53.12 -13.12 -11.19
C TYR A 152 54.23 -12.78 -10.19
N GLU A 153 55.40 -13.41 -10.26
CA GLU A 153 56.54 -13.17 -9.36
C GLU A 153 56.88 -11.66 -9.25
N ARG A 154 57.00 -11.00 -10.40
CA ARG A 154 57.27 -9.56 -10.51
C ARG A 154 56.15 -8.70 -9.93
N LYS A 155 54.88 -9.06 -10.16
CA LYS A 155 53.71 -8.33 -9.63
C LYS A 155 53.62 -8.46 -8.11
N ILE A 156 53.83 -9.66 -7.56
CA ILE A 156 53.89 -9.91 -6.11
C ILE A 156 55.03 -9.11 -5.43
N GLN A 157 56.19 -8.98 -6.08
CA GLN A 157 57.27 -8.11 -5.57
C GLN A 157 56.89 -6.62 -5.54
N SER A 158 55.96 -6.17 -6.40
CA SER A 158 55.50 -4.78 -6.49
C SER A 158 54.20 -4.48 -5.71
N LEU A 159 53.64 -5.45 -4.99
CA LEU A 159 52.28 -5.40 -4.41
C LEU A 159 52.02 -4.18 -3.49
N GLU A 160 53.04 -3.74 -2.75
CA GLU A 160 52.99 -2.56 -1.86
C GLU A 160 52.96 -1.21 -2.62
N THR A 161 53.28 -1.22 -3.92
CA THR A 161 53.39 -0.02 -4.78
C THR A 161 52.23 0.14 -5.78
N LEU A 162 51.26 -0.79 -5.79
CA LEU A 162 50.09 -0.73 -6.66
C LEU A 162 49.14 0.39 -6.23
N ASP A 163 48.40 0.96 -7.18
CA ASP A 163 47.43 2.01 -6.87
C ASP A 163 46.11 1.42 -6.36
N TYR A 164 45.67 1.98 -5.23
CA TYR A 164 44.44 1.66 -4.51
C TYR A 164 43.50 2.88 -4.42
N SER A 165 43.75 3.93 -5.24
CA SER A 165 43.05 5.22 -5.23
C SER A 165 41.55 5.14 -5.52
N SER A 166 41.11 4.15 -6.30
CA SER A 166 39.71 3.92 -6.69
C SER A 166 38.81 3.48 -5.54
N MET A 167 39.38 2.94 -4.46
CA MET A 167 38.62 2.26 -3.41
C MET A 167 38.34 3.14 -2.18
N PRO A 168 37.24 2.91 -1.43
CA PRO A 168 36.94 3.61 -0.18
C PRO A 168 38.09 3.56 0.85
N PRO A 169 38.30 4.62 1.66
CA PRO A 169 39.47 4.73 2.54
C PRO A 169 39.55 3.62 3.59
N ASP A 170 38.43 3.28 4.25
CA ASP A 170 38.35 2.18 5.22
C ASP A 170 38.63 0.79 4.60
N LEU A 171 38.40 0.64 3.28
CA LEU A 171 38.66 -0.60 2.55
C LEU A 171 40.14 -0.78 2.20
N ARG A 172 40.90 0.31 1.99
CA ARG A 172 42.34 0.24 1.66
C ARG A 172 43.14 -0.43 2.77
N GLY A 173 42.89 -0.04 4.03
CA GLY A 173 43.54 -0.67 5.19
C GLY A 173 43.16 -2.15 5.38
N VAL A 174 41.92 -2.51 5.04
CA VAL A 174 41.44 -3.90 5.01
C VAL A 174 42.17 -4.73 3.95
N ILE A 175 42.27 -4.22 2.72
CA ILE A 175 42.93 -4.90 1.59
C ILE A 175 44.42 -5.08 1.84
N LEU A 176 45.14 -4.05 2.28
CA LEU A 176 46.57 -4.15 2.58
C LEU A 176 46.87 -5.20 3.67
N ARG A 177 45.93 -5.40 4.62
CA ARG A 177 46.05 -6.45 5.65
C ARG A 177 45.63 -7.84 5.14
N LEU A 178 44.79 -7.95 4.11
CA LEU A 178 44.50 -9.23 3.44
C LEU A 178 45.60 -9.64 2.45
N LEU A 179 46.24 -8.67 1.79
CA LEU A 179 47.39 -8.84 0.89
C LEU A 179 48.74 -9.03 1.62
N ALA A 180 48.75 -9.13 2.95
CA ALA A 180 49.99 -9.21 3.72
C ALA A 180 50.84 -10.42 3.28
N ARG A 181 52.10 -10.16 2.90
CA ARG A 181 52.98 -11.17 2.27
C ARG A 181 53.16 -12.45 3.09
N GLN A 182 53.19 -12.33 4.42
CA GLN A 182 53.23 -13.46 5.35
C GLN A 182 51.80 -13.95 5.67
N PRO A 183 51.45 -15.24 5.44
CA PRO A 183 50.12 -15.80 5.72
C PRO A 183 49.63 -15.51 7.15
N SER A 184 50.49 -15.67 8.15
CA SER A 184 50.20 -15.46 9.57
C SER A 184 49.82 -14.02 9.95
N ASN A 185 50.15 -13.04 9.10
CA ASN A 185 49.83 -11.63 9.33
C ASN A 185 48.52 -11.21 8.64
N ARG A 186 47.92 -12.08 7.80
CA ARG A 186 46.70 -11.76 7.08
C ARG A 186 45.49 -11.69 7.99
N MET A 187 44.57 -10.82 7.65
CA MET A 187 43.29 -10.72 8.35
C MET A 187 42.43 -11.98 8.08
N THR A 188 41.78 -12.50 9.13
CA THR A 188 40.87 -13.64 9.01
C THR A 188 39.51 -13.25 8.40
N ALA A 189 38.78 -14.23 7.87
CA ALA A 189 37.41 -14.03 7.37
C ALA A 189 36.42 -13.53 8.45
N VAL A 190 36.70 -13.77 9.73
CA VAL A 190 35.92 -13.25 10.87
C VAL A 190 36.22 -11.77 11.11
N GLU A 191 37.50 -11.40 11.19
CA GLU A 191 37.92 -9.99 11.33
C GLU A 191 37.49 -9.13 10.13
N PHE A 192 37.49 -9.69 8.93
CA PHE A 192 36.99 -9.00 7.73
C PHE A 192 35.54 -8.55 7.91
N GLN A 193 34.65 -9.44 8.38
CA GLN A 193 33.23 -9.14 8.61
C GLN A 193 32.99 -8.07 9.71
N SER A 194 33.94 -7.89 10.63
CA SER A 194 33.90 -6.87 11.69
C SER A 194 34.65 -5.58 11.34
N SER A 195 35.19 -5.46 10.13
CA SER A 195 35.91 -4.25 9.68
C SER A 195 34.98 -3.03 9.52
N ARG A 196 35.55 -1.83 9.71
CA ARG A 196 34.83 -0.54 9.64
C ARG A 196 34.12 -0.28 8.31
N TYR A 197 34.60 -0.90 7.23
CA TYR A 197 33.95 -0.88 5.92
C TYR A 197 32.48 -1.37 5.97
N PHE A 198 32.15 -2.27 6.90
CA PHE A 198 30.80 -2.79 7.13
C PHE A 198 30.05 -2.15 8.31
N ASP A 199 30.61 -1.08 8.89
CA ASP A 199 30.05 -0.34 10.04
C ASP A 199 29.33 0.93 9.56
N ASN A 200 28.19 0.73 8.89
CA ASN A 200 27.30 1.80 8.47
C ASN A 200 25.83 1.45 8.71
N LEU A 201 24.97 2.47 8.67
CA LEU A 201 23.54 2.36 8.98
C LEU A 201 22.80 1.41 8.02
N LEU A 202 23.15 1.41 6.73
CA LEU A 202 22.43 0.64 5.71
C LEU A 202 22.77 -0.85 5.80
N VAL A 203 24.06 -1.18 5.95
CA VAL A 203 24.54 -2.54 6.21
C VAL A 203 24.00 -3.06 7.55
N SER A 204 23.96 -2.22 8.60
CA SER A 204 23.40 -2.62 9.91
C SER A 204 21.89 -2.86 9.86
N THR A 205 21.16 -2.01 9.14
CA THR A 205 19.72 -2.20 8.86
C THR A 205 19.47 -3.48 8.06
N MET A 206 20.35 -3.81 7.11
CA MET A 206 20.27 -5.06 6.35
C MET A 206 20.62 -6.29 7.20
N LYS A 207 21.64 -6.22 8.08
CA LYS A 207 21.97 -7.27 9.08
C LYS A 207 20.78 -7.54 10.03
N PHE A 208 20.04 -6.50 10.40
CA PHE A 208 18.80 -6.65 11.19
C PHE A 208 17.66 -7.27 10.37
N LEU A 209 17.52 -6.91 9.09
CA LEU A 209 16.56 -7.56 8.18
C LEU A 209 16.88 -9.03 7.89
N GLU A 210 18.15 -9.43 7.82
CA GLU A 210 18.54 -10.84 7.67
C GLU A 210 18.19 -11.69 8.91
N SER A 211 18.25 -11.10 10.12
CA SER A 211 17.87 -11.77 11.39
C SER A 211 16.44 -11.47 11.85
N PHE A 212 15.62 -10.84 11.00
CA PHE A 212 14.30 -10.32 11.37
C PHE A 212 13.29 -11.37 11.86
N PRO A 213 13.19 -12.59 11.27
CA PRO A 213 12.26 -13.61 11.75
C PRO A 213 12.50 -14.07 13.20
N GLU A 214 13.73 -13.91 13.70
CA GLU A 214 14.17 -14.32 15.04
C GLU A 214 13.91 -13.25 16.11
N LYS A 215 13.52 -12.03 15.71
CA LYS A 215 13.35 -10.89 16.64
C LYS A 215 12.00 -10.92 17.34
N THR A 216 12.00 -10.42 18.58
CA THR A 216 10.76 -10.17 19.31
C THR A 216 9.90 -9.15 18.56
N ARG A 217 8.59 -9.26 18.70
CA ARG A 217 7.63 -8.37 18.03
C ARG A 217 7.83 -6.90 18.44
N GLU A 218 8.26 -6.67 19.67
CA GLU A 218 8.54 -5.34 20.23
C GLU A 218 9.80 -4.72 19.58
N GLU A 219 10.87 -5.50 19.36
CA GLU A 219 12.01 -5.10 18.53
C GLU A 219 11.59 -4.83 17.08
N LYS A 220 10.79 -5.72 16.46
CA LYS A 220 10.28 -5.53 15.09
C LYS A 220 9.49 -4.22 14.97
N ALA A 221 8.59 -3.94 15.92
CA ALA A 221 7.79 -2.73 15.96
C ALA A 221 8.64 -1.46 16.12
N GLN A 222 9.71 -1.51 16.93
CA GLN A 222 10.64 -0.40 17.10
C GLN A 222 11.50 -0.18 15.84
N PHE A 223 11.99 -1.26 15.22
CA PHE A 223 12.74 -1.21 13.97
C PHE A 223 11.89 -0.62 12.83
N MET A 224 10.65 -1.08 12.65
CA MET A 224 9.74 -0.57 11.61
C MET A 224 9.44 0.93 11.77
N LYS A 225 9.36 1.45 13.00
CA LYS A 225 9.21 2.91 13.25
C LYS A 225 10.45 3.71 12.84
N GLY A 226 11.64 3.10 12.89
CA GLY A 226 12.89 3.70 12.42
C GLY A 226 13.10 3.59 10.91
N LEU A 227 12.79 2.42 10.33
CA LEU A 227 13.08 2.04 8.94
C LEU A 227 12.59 3.09 7.93
N ALA A 228 11.39 3.64 8.12
CA ALA A 228 10.79 4.63 7.22
C ALA A 228 11.65 5.89 7.01
N ARG A 229 12.53 6.23 7.95
CA ARG A 229 13.48 7.36 7.86
C ARG A 229 14.74 7.03 7.07
N VAL A 230 15.04 5.74 6.90
CA VAL A 230 16.25 5.21 6.25
C VAL A 230 15.95 4.69 4.84
N LEU A 231 14.71 4.29 4.53
CA LEU A 231 14.30 3.79 3.20
C LEU A 231 14.76 4.69 2.04
N GLY A 232 14.73 6.01 2.19
CA GLY A 232 15.17 6.96 1.15
C GLY A 232 16.68 6.94 0.84
N GLN A 233 17.50 6.28 1.66
CA GLN A 233 18.95 6.14 1.49
C GLN A 233 19.36 4.84 0.79
N PHE A 234 18.42 3.90 0.59
CA PHE A 234 18.71 2.63 -0.08
C PHE A 234 18.56 2.75 -1.61
N PRO A 235 19.40 2.04 -2.39
CA PRO A 235 19.21 1.90 -3.83
C PRO A 235 17.89 1.19 -4.16
N ASP A 236 17.25 1.58 -5.25
CA ASP A 236 15.92 1.08 -5.61
C ASP A 236 15.90 -0.41 -5.98
N ARG A 237 17.02 -0.94 -6.48
CA ARG A 237 17.27 -2.38 -6.64
C ARG A 237 17.17 -3.13 -5.31
N VAL A 238 17.78 -2.61 -4.24
CA VAL A 238 17.80 -3.21 -2.90
C VAL A 238 16.42 -3.10 -2.24
N LEU A 239 15.75 -1.95 -2.39
CA LEU A 239 14.38 -1.75 -1.94
C LEU A 239 13.42 -2.76 -2.60
N ARG A 240 13.44 -2.88 -3.93
CA ARG A 240 12.53 -3.75 -4.69
C ARG A 240 12.84 -5.24 -4.53
N ARG A 241 14.11 -5.67 -4.58
CA ARG A 241 14.49 -7.10 -4.63
C ARG A 241 14.70 -7.75 -3.25
N LYS A 242 14.98 -6.98 -2.20
CA LYS A 242 15.32 -7.50 -0.87
C LYS A 242 14.40 -6.99 0.24
N ILE A 243 14.28 -5.67 0.40
CA ILE A 243 13.55 -5.08 1.55
C ILE A 243 12.04 -5.26 1.41
N LEU A 244 11.48 -4.96 0.23
CA LEU A 244 10.03 -5.07 -0.02
C LEU A 244 9.51 -6.51 0.17
N PRO A 245 10.11 -7.57 -0.41
CA PRO A 245 9.68 -8.96 -0.14
C PRO A 245 9.67 -9.33 1.35
N SER A 246 10.68 -8.90 2.12
CA SER A 246 10.72 -9.15 3.58
C SER A 246 9.61 -8.40 4.33
N LEU A 247 9.26 -7.18 3.93
CA LEU A 247 8.14 -6.44 4.52
C LEU A 247 6.78 -7.03 4.13
N LEU A 248 6.63 -7.54 2.91
CA LEU A 248 5.41 -8.22 2.45
C LEU A 248 5.21 -9.56 3.15
N GLU A 249 6.29 -10.26 3.51
CA GLU A 249 6.23 -11.48 4.33
C GLU A 249 5.77 -11.19 5.77
N GLU A 250 6.20 -10.07 6.38
CA GLU A 250 5.78 -9.70 7.74
C GLU A 250 4.30 -9.22 7.82
N LEU A 251 3.61 -8.99 6.69
CA LEU A 251 2.15 -8.74 6.69
C LEU A 251 1.32 -9.86 7.37
N LYS A 252 1.94 -11.01 7.62
CA LYS A 252 1.40 -12.12 8.42
C LYS A 252 1.21 -11.78 9.90
N ASP A 253 1.98 -10.86 10.50
CA ASP A 253 1.74 -10.39 11.88
C ASP A 253 0.76 -9.22 11.87
N HIS A 254 -0.50 -9.56 12.18
CA HIS A 254 -1.62 -8.61 12.20
C HIS A 254 -1.45 -7.45 13.21
N GLN A 255 -0.57 -7.59 14.21
CA GLN A 255 -0.32 -6.55 15.22
C GLN A 255 0.85 -5.63 14.84
N LEU A 256 1.70 -6.03 13.89
CA LEU A 256 2.77 -5.19 13.33
C LEU A 256 2.32 -4.33 12.15
N LEU A 257 1.20 -4.66 11.50
CA LEU A 257 0.63 -3.94 10.36
C LEU A 257 0.64 -2.41 10.45
N PRO A 258 0.31 -1.74 11.60
CA PRO A 258 0.36 -0.28 11.70
C PRO A 258 1.76 0.31 11.48
N TYR A 259 2.81 -0.50 11.61
CA TYR A 259 4.20 -0.14 11.40
C TYR A 259 4.78 -0.76 10.11
N THR A 260 4.30 -1.93 9.68
CA THR A 260 4.68 -2.57 8.40
C THR A 260 4.18 -1.78 7.20
N VAL A 261 2.88 -1.45 7.20
CA VAL A 261 2.17 -0.88 6.05
C VAL A 261 2.74 0.49 5.60
N PRO A 262 3.08 1.45 6.50
CA PRO A 262 3.71 2.70 6.08
C PRO A 262 5.07 2.53 5.40
N ASN A 263 5.85 1.52 5.80
CA ASN A 263 7.15 1.22 5.17
C ASN A 263 6.96 0.67 3.76
N ILE A 264 6.03 -0.26 3.56
CA ILE A 264 5.66 -0.76 2.22
C ILE A 264 5.23 0.42 1.35
N PHE A 265 4.35 1.30 1.85
CA PHE A 265 3.87 2.43 1.04
C PHE A 265 4.97 3.42 0.65
N ALA A 266 5.94 3.70 1.52
CA ALA A 266 7.11 4.50 1.17
C ALA A 266 7.93 3.92 0.00
N ILE A 267 8.02 2.59 -0.11
CA ILE A 267 8.64 1.94 -1.27
C ILE A 267 7.73 2.03 -2.51
N THR A 268 6.43 1.77 -2.36
CA THR A 268 5.48 1.74 -3.51
C THR A 268 5.35 3.06 -4.26
N GLN A 269 5.67 4.19 -3.62
CA GLN A 269 5.68 5.49 -4.30
C GLN A 269 6.62 5.48 -5.50
N LYS A 270 7.77 4.79 -5.41
CA LYS A 270 8.75 4.65 -6.48
C LYS A 270 8.42 3.58 -7.53
N LEU A 271 7.55 2.62 -7.22
CA LEU A 271 7.18 1.54 -8.15
C LEU A 271 6.20 2.03 -9.25
N SER A 272 6.22 1.41 -10.42
CA SER A 272 5.18 1.59 -11.44
C SER A 272 3.83 1.00 -11.01
N GLN A 273 2.76 1.36 -11.75
CA GLN A 273 1.41 0.83 -11.53
C GLN A 273 1.36 -0.70 -11.71
N GLN A 274 2.05 -1.22 -12.74
CA GLN A 274 2.13 -2.65 -13.01
C GLN A 274 2.87 -3.40 -11.89
N GLU A 275 4.05 -2.94 -11.49
CA GLU A 275 4.82 -3.56 -10.38
C GLU A 275 4.04 -3.54 -9.05
N PHE A 276 3.23 -2.51 -8.80
CA PHE A 276 2.35 -2.49 -7.63
C PHE A 276 1.29 -3.60 -7.68
N CYS A 277 0.61 -3.74 -8.82
CA CYS A 277 -0.41 -4.78 -9.03
C CYS A 277 0.16 -6.20 -9.02
N GLU A 278 1.39 -6.41 -9.50
CA GLU A 278 2.05 -7.72 -9.53
C GLU A 278 2.71 -8.11 -8.20
N LEU A 279 3.46 -7.19 -7.57
CA LEU A 279 4.34 -7.51 -6.43
C LEU A 279 3.71 -7.23 -5.07
N VAL A 280 2.82 -6.22 -4.96
CA VAL A 280 2.40 -5.66 -3.66
C VAL A 280 0.93 -5.91 -3.39
N LEU A 281 0.05 -5.64 -4.36
CA LEU A 281 -1.39 -5.81 -4.20
C LEU A 281 -1.79 -7.25 -3.78
N PRO A 282 -1.24 -8.35 -4.32
CA PRO A 282 -1.66 -9.70 -3.96
C PRO A 282 -1.44 -10.01 -2.47
N SER A 283 -0.36 -9.49 -1.88
CA SER A 283 -0.06 -9.62 -0.45
C SER A 283 -0.90 -8.70 0.44
N LEU A 284 -1.44 -7.60 -0.11
CA LEU A 284 -2.33 -6.68 0.60
C LEU A 284 -3.81 -7.11 0.59
N LYS A 285 -4.29 -7.87 -0.40
CA LYS A 285 -5.70 -8.33 -0.45
C LYS A 285 -6.16 -9.05 0.83
N PRO A 286 -5.40 -9.99 1.43
CA PRO A 286 -5.77 -10.59 2.72
C PRO A 286 -5.85 -9.56 3.85
N VAL A 287 -4.95 -8.57 3.82
CA VAL A 287 -4.81 -7.54 4.86
C VAL A 287 -6.04 -6.63 4.94
N PHE A 288 -6.74 -6.40 3.82
CA PHE A 288 -7.98 -5.62 3.79
C PHE A 288 -9.13 -6.23 4.62
N SER A 289 -9.07 -7.54 4.90
CA SER A 289 -10.06 -8.22 5.76
C SER A 289 -9.76 -8.09 7.26
N ILE A 290 -8.59 -7.59 7.64
CA ILE A 290 -8.12 -7.53 9.04
C ILE A 290 -8.67 -6.26 9.71
N ARG A 291 -9.50 -6.47 10.74
CA ARG A 291 -10.17 -5.39 11.47
C ARG A 291 -9.46 -5.00 12.77
N ASP A 292 -8.74 -5.93 13.37
CA ASP A 292 -8.12 -5.79 14.68
C ASP A 292 -6.57 -5.85 14.60
N PRO A 293 -5.85 -4.92 15.28
CA PRO A 293 -6.38 -3.71 15.93
C PRO A 293 -6.99 -2.72 14.92
N PRO A 294 -7.97 -1.88 15.32
CA PRO A 294 -8.61 -0.88 14.44
C PRO A 294 -7.65 0.07 13.72
N GLN A 295 -6.43 0.24 14.25
CA GLN A 295 -5.35 1.01 13.62
C GLN A 295 -4.94 0.45 12.24
N ASN A 296 -5.12 -0.85 11.99
CA ASN A 296 -4.85 -1.48 10.69
C ASN A 296 -5.69 -0.84 9.59
N MET A 297 -7.00 -0.73 9.82
CA MET A 297 -7.93 -0.09 8.90
C MET A 297 -7.58 1.39 8.71
N ILE A 298 -7.27 2.11 9.80
CA ILE A 298 -6.90 3.54 9.75
C ILE A 298 -5.66 3.77 8.87
N VAL A 299 -4.61 2.95 9.03
CA VAL A 299 -3.34 3.12 8.30
C VAL A 299 -3.48 2.76 6.81
N LEU A 300 -4.32 1.78 6.46
CA LEU A 300 -4.66 1.48 5.06
C LEU A 300 -5.47 2.62 4.43
N LEU A 301 -6.46 3.16 5.15
CA LEU A 301 -7.25 4.32 4.71
C LEU A 301 -6.37 5.58 4.53
N GLU A 302 -5.32 5.77 5.34
CA GLU A 302 -4.33 6.85 5.19
C GLU A 302 -3.41 6.72 3.96
N LYS A 303 -3.57 5.65 3.17
CA LYS A 303 -2.85 5.39 1.93
C LYS A 303 -3.78 5.12 0.76
N LEU A 304 -5.08 5.42 0.91
CA LEU A 304 -6.08 5.22 -0.14
C LEU A 304 -5.79 6.05 -1.41
N ASP A 305 -5.23 7.24 -1.26
CA ASP A 305 -4.77 8.08 -2.38
C ASP A 305 -3.66 7.38 -3.19
N VAL A 306 -2.80 6.58 -2.53
CA VAL A 306 -1.74 5.81 -3.20
C VAL A 306 -2.33 4.61 -3.93
N PHE A 307 -3.31 3.91 -3.35
CA PHE A 307 -4.06 2.88 -4.07
C PHE A 307 -4.74 3.46 -5.33
N GLN A 308 -5.43 4.60 -5.20
CA GLN A 308 -6.11 5.28 -6.31
C GLN A 308 -5.15 5.67 -7.45
N GLN A 309 -3.90 5.99 -7.14
CA GLN A 309 -2.85 6.30 -8.13
C GLN A 309 -2.13 5.05 -8.68
N LYS A 310 -2.02 3.97 -7.90
CA LYS A 310 -1.22 2.78 -8.22
C LYS A 310 -2.04 1.54 -8.64
N THR A 311 -3.37 1.62 -8.73
CA THR A 311 -4.22 0.57 -9.32
C THR A 311 -5.12 1.12 -10.44
N PRO A 312 -5.54 0.31 -11.42
CA PRO A 312 -6.57 0.70 -12.39
C PRO A 312 -7.96 0.70 -11.74
N ARG A 313 -8.90 1.48 -12.31
CA ARG A 313 -10.22 1.75 -11.70
C ARG A 313 -11.04 0.50 -11.37
N GLU A 314 -10.97 -0.53 -12.22
CA GLU A 314 -11.65 -1.82 -12.03
C GLU A 314 -11.12 -2.56 -10.79
N VAL A 315 -9.80 -2.70 -10.70
CA VAL A 315 -9.10 -3.30 -9.55
C VAL A 315 -9.34 -2.48 -8.28
N PHE A 316 -9.37 -1.14 -8.36
CA PHE A 316 -9.72 -0.29 -7.23
C PHE A 316 -11.16 -0.55 -6.74
N ARG A 317 -12.12 -0.65 -7.67
CA ARG A 317 -13.54 -0.94 -7.36
C ARG A 317 -13.72 -2.32 -6.73
N ASP A 318 -13.04 -3.34 -7.24
CA ASP A 318 -13.32 -4.73 -6.85
C ASP A 318 -12.47 -5.22 -5.67
N ASP A 319 -11.20 -4.80 -5.58
CA ASP A 319 -10.29 -5.21 -4.49
C ASP A 319 -10.18 -4.19 -3.35
N VAL A 320 -10.18 -2.88 -3.64
CA VAL A 320 -9.85 -1.84 -2.65
C VAL A 320 -11.09 -1.22 -1.99
N MET A 321 -12.17 -0.97 -2.73
CA MET A 321 -13.42 -0.45 -2.14
C MET A 321 -14.03 -1.31 -1.01
N PRO A 322 -13.92 -2.66 -0.99
CA PRO A 322 -14.31 -3.48 0.16
C PRO A 322 -13.72 -3.03 1.50
N LEU A 323 -12.49 -2.51 1.53
CA LEU A 323 -11.88 -1.92 2.73
C LEU A 323 -12.65 -0.68 3.21
N VAL A 324 -12.99 0.23 2.29
CA VAL A 324 -13.74 1.47 2.58
C VAL A 324 -15.12 1.13 3.10
N TYR A 325 -15.78 0.14 2.48
CA TYR A 325 -17.07 -0.36 2.93
C TYR A 325 -17.03 -0.97 4.33
N ALA A 326 -16.04 -1.84 4.60
CA ALA A 326 -15.83 -2.42 5.92
C ALA A 326 -15.51 -1.37 7.00
N ALA A 327 -14.85 -0.27 6.63
CA ALA A 327 -14.52 0.83 7.54
C ALA A 327 -15.74 1.70 7.93
N ILE A 328 -16.71 1.88 7.02
CA ILE A 328 -17.99 2.54 7.31
C ILE A 328 -18.85 1.65 8.24
N GLU A 329 -18.79 0.33 8.05
CA GLU A 329 -19.52 -0.68 8.84
C GLU A 329 -18.79 -1.09 10.15
N ALA A 330 -17.56 -0.62 10.38
CA ALA A 330 -16.78 -0.99 11.56
C ALA A 330 -17.39 -0.42 12.85
N PRO A 331 -17.35 -1.13 14.00
CA PRO A 331 -17.93 -0.65 15.25
C PRO A 331 -17.14 0.50 15.91
N THR A 332 -15.89 0.73 15.49
CA THR A 332 -14.99 1.71 16.09
C THR A 332 -15.19 3.11 15.48
N ALA A 333 -15.71 4.05 16.27
CA ALA A 333 -15.98 5.43 15.85
C ALA A 333 -14.81 6.14 15.14
N VAL A 334 -13.57 5.91 15.58
CA VAL A 334 -12.37 6.52 14.97
C VAL A 334 -12.14 6.02 13.54
N VAL A 335 -12.47 4.76 13.25
CA VAL A 335 -12.39 4.18 11.90
C VAL A 335 -13.49 4.77 11.02
N GLN A 336 -14.72 4.85 11.53
CA GLN A 336 -15.86 5.47 10.86
C GLN A 336 -15.56 6.94 10.49
N GLU A 337 -15.09 7.74 11.45
CA GLU A 337 -14.71 9.14 11.21
C GLU A 337 -13.56 9.28 10.21
N LYS A 338 -12.59 8.35 10.20
CA LYS A 338 -11.51 8.37 9.22
C LYS A 338 -12.05 8.09 7.81
N ALA A 339 -12.89 7.07 7.65
CA ALA A 339 -13.51 6.73 6.36
C ALA A 339 -14.38 7.88 5.84
N LEU A 340 -15.24 8.46 6.68
CA LEU A 340 -16.13 9.58 6.34
C LEU A 340 -15.40 10.83 5.85
N ARG A 341 -14.15 11.06 6.26
CA ARG A 341 -13.32 12.18 5.76
C ARG A 341 -12.71 11.93 4.38
N ILE A 342 -12.63 10.67 3.94
CA ILE A 342 -11.99 10.27 2.67
C ILE A 342 -13.03 10.10 1.55
N ILE A 343 -14.26 9.70 1.89
CA ILE A 343 -15.36 9.52 0.92
C ILE A 343 -15.60 10.74 0.00
N PRO A 344 -15.48 12.02 0.43
CA PRO A 344 -15.60 13.16 -0.47
C PRO A 344 -14.63 13.11 -1.66
N SER A 345 -13.35 12.81 -1.43
CA SER A 345 -12.33 12.66 -2.49
C SER A 345 -12.65 11.48 -3.41
N LEU A 346 -13.07 10.35 -2.82
CA LEU A 346 -13.48 9.18 -3.59
C LEU A 346 -14.69 9.45 -4.48
N ALA A 347 -15.69 10.18 -3.99
CA ALA A 347 -16.95 10.42 -4.69
C ALA A 347 -16.79 11.23 -5.98
N GLU A 348 -15.76 12.10 -6.07
CA GLU A 348 -15.40 12.81 -7.31
C GLU A 348 -14.67 11.91 -8.33
N SER A 349 -14.10 10.80 -7.89
CA SER A 349 -13.30 9.87 -8.72
C SER A 349 -14.01 8.58 -9.15
N LEU A 350 -15.10 8.22 -8.46
CA LEU A 350 -15.84 6.98 -8.64
C LEU A 350 -17.06 7.17 -9.53
N ASP A 351 -17.42 6.13 -10.27
CA ASP A 351 -18.62 6.14 -11.12
C ASP A 351 -19.88 6.39 -10.28
N TYR A 352 -20.77 7.24 -10.81
CA TYR A 352 -22.07 7.61 -10.23
C TYR A 352 -22.84 6.40 -9.67
N THR A 353 -22.87 5.27 -10.41
CA THR A 353 -23.51 4.02 -10.00
C THR A 353 -22.97 3.48 -8.68
N THR A 354 -21.64 3.49 -8.50
CA THR A 354 -20.95 3.03 -7.28
C THR A 354 -21.23 3.98 -6.10
N VAL A 355 -21.26 5.29 -6.37
CA VAL A 355 -21.58 6.32 -5.36
C VAL A 355 -23.03 6.16 -4.88
N LYS A 356 -24.00 6.07 -5.80
CA LYS A 356 -25.44 5.98 -5.51
C LYS A 356 -25.89 4.65 -4.92
N ASN A 357 -25.38 3.53 -5.41
CA ASN A 357 -25.87 2.20 -5.05
C ASN A 357 -25.04 1.52 -3.93
N SER A 358 -23.77 1.88 -3.76
CA SER A 358 -22.88 1.20 -2.80
C SER A 358 -22.38 2.10 -1.67
N LEU A 359 -21.91 3.32 -1.94
CA LEU A 359 -21.46 4.24 -0.88
C LEU A 359 -22.64 4.88 -0.13
N PHE A 360 -23.55 5.54 -0.84
CA PHE A 360 -24.62 6.31 -0.22
C PHE A 360 -25.50 5.48 0.75
N PRO A 361 -25.95 4.24 0.44
CA PRO A 361 -26.75 3.45 1.36
C PRO A 361 -26.00 3.03 2.64
N ARG A 362 -24.67 2.87 2.56
CA ARG A 362 -23.81 2.55 3.71
C ARG A 362 -23.66 3.75 4.65
N VAL A 363 -23.42 4.93 4.08
CA VAL A 363 -23.37 6.21 4.83
C VAL A 363 -24.75 6.52 5.45
N GLN A 364 -25.85 6.24 4.75
CA GLN A 364 -27.22 6.28 5.28
C GLN A 364 -27.43 5.33 6.46
N THR A 365 -26.99 4.07 6.34
CA THR A 365 -27.12 3.06 7.40
C THR A 365 -26.33 3.48 8.65
N LEU A 366 -25.09 3.94 8.47
CA LEU A 366 -24.26 4.46 9.55
C LEU A 366 -24.93 5.64 10.28
N PHE A 367 -25.50 6.61 9.54
CA PHE A 367 -26.18 7.76 10.15
C PHE A 367 -27.34 7.37 11.07
N VAL A 368 -28.14 6.39 10.64
CA VAL A 368 -29.32 5.90 11.36
C VAL A 368 -28.90 5.07 12.58
N GLN A 369 -27.91 4.17 12.43
CA GLN A 369 -27.45 3.27 13.49
C GLN A 369 -26.60 3.96 14.56
N THR A 370 -25.74 4.92 14.18
CA THR A 370 -24.80 5.50 15.16
C THR A 370 -25.53 6.33 16.22
N THR A 371 -25.07 6.21 17.47
CA THR A 371 -25.49 7.07 18.59
C THR A 371 -24.51 8.23 18.82
N ILE A 372 -23.34 8.20 18.17
CA ILE A 372 -22.20 9.06 18.48
C ILE A 372 -22.29 10.37 17.69
N LEU A 373 -22.27 11.50 18.40
CA LEU A 373 -22.48 12.84 17.81
C LEU A 373 -21.40 13.24 16.79
N SER A 374 -20.13 12.94 17.07
CA SER A 374 -19.01 13.25 16.15
C SER A 374 -19.10 12.48 14.83
N VAL A 375 -19.55 11.22 14.88
CA VAL A 375 -19.85 10.40 13.70
C VAL A 375 -21.03 11.00 12.92
N LYS A 376 -22.10 11.45 13.60
CA LYS A 376 -23.23 12.10 12.89
C LYS A 376 -22.82 13.41 12.20
N VAL A 377 -22.01 14.25 12.85
CA VAL A 377 -21.46 15.48 12.23
C VAL A 377 -20.59 15.13 11.03
N SER A 378 -19.67 14.18 11.17
CA SER A 378 -18.82 13.70 10.08
C SER A 378 -19.63 13.12 8.90
N THR A 379 -20.72 12.42 9.21
CA THR A 379 -21.63 11.86 8.21
C THR A 379 -22.42 12.93 7.46
N LEU A 380 -22.85 13.99 8.14
CA LEU A 380 -23.50 15.15 7.51
C LEU A 380 -22.53 15.93 6.60
N ILE A 381 -21.25 16.06 7.00
CA ILE A 381 -20.20 16.66 6.16
C ILE A 381 -19.92 15.80 4.91
N CYS A 382 -19.91 14.46 5.07
CA CYS A 382 -19.85 13.53 3.94
C CYS A 382 -21.05 13.71 3.00
N PHE A 383 -22.28 13.71 3.54
CA PHE A 383 -23.50 13.95 2.75
C PHE A 383 -23.48 15.29 2.01
N HIS A 384 -23.05 16.38 2.66
CA HIS A 384 -22.91 17.70 2.02
C HIS A 384 -22.03 17.63 0.76
N SER A 385 -20.95 16.85 0.81
CA SER A 385 -20.05 16.66 -0.32
C SER A 385 -20.68 15.78 -1.41
N MET A 386 -21.38 14.71 -1.02
CA MET A 386 -22.02 13.77 -1.95
C MET A 386 -23.19 14.36 -2.76
N ILE A 387 -23.82 15.46 -2.30
CA ILE A 387 -24.89 16.17 -3.03
C ILE A 387 -24.49 16.50 -4.47
N LYS A 388 -23.22 16.86 -4.71
CA LYS A 388 -22.72 17.25 -6.04
C LYS A 388 -22.64 16.10 -7.04
N VAL A 389 -22.72 14.86 -6.56
CA VAL A 389 -22.53 13.63 -7.36
C VAL A 389 -23.83 12.84 -7.50
N ILE A 390 -24.72 12.88 -6.51
CA ILE A 390 -26.00 12.18 -6.56
C ILE A 390 -27.08 12.98 -7.31
N ASP A 391 -28.09 12.28 -7.81
CA ASP A 391 -29.22 12.87 -8.52
C ASP A 391 -30.31 13.43 -7.58
N LYS A 392 -31.03 14.43 -8.09
CA LYS A 392 -32.21 15.07 -7.49
C LYS A 392 -33.22 14.08 -6.88
N TYR A 393 -33.52 12.98 -7.56
CA TYR A 393 -34.45 11.96 -7.05
C TYR A 393 -33.90 11.24 -5.81
N THR A 394 -32.61 10.88 -5.79
CA THR A 394 -31.95 10.35 -4.58
C THR A 394 -31.94 11.35 -3.42
N MET A 395 -31.74 12.65 -3.69
CA MET A 395 -31.85 13.70 -2.67
C MET A 395 -33.26 13.76 -2.07
N GLN A 396 -34.29 13.80 -2.94
CA GLN A 396 -35.70 13.88 -2.55
C GLN A 396 -36.15 12.64 -1.75
N GLU A 397 -35.98 11.44 -2.31
CA GLU A 397 -36.53 10.21 -1.72
C GLU A 397 -35.73 9.65 -0.55
N LYS A 398 -34.41 9.93 -0.46
CA LYS A 398 -33.54 9.35 0.58
C LYS A 398 -32.96 10.37 1.55
N MET A 399 -32.48 11.53 1.08
CA MET A 399 -31.88 12.51 2.00
C MET A 399 -32.93 13.29 2.79
N VAL A 400 -33.98 13.84 2.15
CA VAL A 400 -34.99 14.64 2.86
C VAL A 400 -35.64 13.86 4.02
N PRO A 401 -36.11 12.61 3.85
CA PRO A 401 -36.68 11.83 4.97
C PRO A 401 -35.64 11.48 6.06
N LEU A 402 -34.38 11.26 5.69
CA LEU A 402 -33.30 10.96 6.64
C LEU A 402 -32.96 12.18 7.52
N LEU A 403 -32.93 13.38 6.94
CA LEU A 403 -32.67 14.63 7.65
C LEU A 403 -33.89 15.12 8.46
N LYS A 404 -35.11 14.84 7.99
CA LYS A 404 -36.37 15.08 8.73
C LYS A 404 -36.44 14.29 10.04
N ASN A 405 -35.85 13.08 10.06
CA ASN A 405 -35.81 12.20 11.22
C ASN A 405 -34.76 12.57 12.30
N ILE A 406 -34.01 13.66 12.13
CA ILE A 406 -33.02 14.12 13.13
C ILE A 406 -33.75 14.70 14.35
N LYS A 407 -33.77 13.92 15.45
CA LYS A 407 -34.41 14.29 16.73
C LYS A 407 -33.49 15.05 17.71
N THR A 408 -32.18 15.09 17.46
CA THR A 408 -31.23 15.77 18.36
C THR A 408 -31.24 17.29 18.17
N LYS A 409 -31.05 18.02 19.27
CA LYS A 409 -30.94 19.50 19.31
C LYS A 409 -29.51 19.99 19.59
N GLU A 410 -28.52 19.16 19.30
CA GLU A 410 -27.10 19.49 19.45
C GLU A 410 -26.64 20.47 18.36
N PRO A 411 -26.11 21.67 18.70
CA PRO A 411 -25.79 22.72 17.74
C PRO A 411 -24.87 22.27 16.60
N ALA A 412 -23.90 21.40 16.87
CA ALA A 412 -22.99 20.89 15.84
C ALA A 412 -23.72 20.05 14.77
N VAL A 413 -24.65 19.19 15.19
CA VAL A 413 -25.48 18.37 14.26
C VAL A 413 -26.46 19.27 13.51
N MET A 414 -27.05 20.24 14.17
CA MET A 414 -27.99 21.19 13.57
C MET A 414 -27.34 22.08 12.52
N LEU A 415 -26.13 22.59 12.76
CA LEU A 415 -25.37 23.40 11.81
C LEU A 415 -24.87 22.58 10.61
N ALA A 416 -24.46 21.33 10.84
CA ALA A 416 -24.11 20.43 9.74
C ALA A 416 -25.35 20.10 8.89
N THR A 417 -26.52 19.91 9.53
CA THR A 417 -27.80 19.72 8.82
C THR A 417 -28.22 20.97 8.04
N LEU A 418 -28.01 22.16 8.59
CA LEU A 418 -28.25 23.44 7.91
C LEU A 418 -27.43 23.56 6.61
N ALA A 419 -26.13 23.23 6.66
CA ALA A 419 -25.28 23.26 5.47
C ALA A 419 -25.73 22.24 4.41
N VAL A 420 -26.10 21.03 4.82
CA VAL A 420 -26.66 20.01 3.92
C VAL A 420 -27.95 20.52 3.24
N TYR A 421 -28.86 21.16 3.98
CA TYR A 421 -30.08 21.73 3.40
C TYR A 421 -29.83 22.94 2.48
N ASP A 422 -28.84 23.79 2.77
CA ASP A 422 -28.44 24.91 1.90
C ASP A 422 -27.93 24.43 0.54
N GLU A 423 -27.10 23.38 0.49
CA GLU A 423 -26.64 22.80 -0.78
C GLU A 423 -27.77 22.03 -1.49
N MET A 424 -28.60 21.26 -0.77
CA MET A 424 -29.77 20.57 -1.36
C MET A 424 -30.78 21.56 -1.98
N GLY A 425 -31.02 22.71 -1.35
CA GLY A 425 -31.92 23.75 -1.85
C GLY A 425 -31.48 24.40 -3.16
N LYS A 426 -30.23 24.19 -3.59
CA LYS A 426 -29.75 24.63 -4.91
C LYS A 426 -30.20 23.69 -6.04
N HIS A 427 -30.45 22.40 -5.73
CA HIS A 427 -30.74 21.33 -6.70
C HIS A 427 -32.19 20.77 -6.65
N LEU A 428 -32.93 21.01 -5.55
CA LEU A 428 -34.31 20.54 -5.36
C LEU A 428 -35.36 21.53 -5.88
N ASP A 429 -36.60 21.03 -6.07
CA ASP A 429 -37.72 21.85 -6.53
C ASP A 429 -38.29 22.76 -5.44
N LYS A 430 -38.88 23.87 -5.92
CA LYS A 430 -39.61 24.87 -5.12
C LYS A 430 -40.60 24.25 -4.12
N GLU A 431 -41.31 23.20 -4.51
CA GLU A 431 -42.29 22.49 -3.68
C GLU A 431 -41.64 21.78 -2.49
N ILE A 432 -40.55 21.04 -2.71
CA ILE A 432 -39.83 20.30 -1.66
C ILE A 432 -39.17 21.28 -0.68
N ILE A 433 -38.63 22.38 -1.20
CA ILE A 433 -38.03 23.44 -0.38
C ILE A 433 -39.09 24.07 0.53
N ALA A 434 -40.29 24.34 -0.01
CA ALA A 434 -41.41 24.93 0.73
C ALA A 434 -42.08 23.98 1.75
N THR A 435 -42.31 22.71 1.40
CA THR A 435 -43.10 21.77 2.23
C THR A 435 -42.28 20.99 3.25
N GLU A 436 -41.01 20.70 2.96
CA GLU A 436 -40.18 19.81 3.77
C GLU A 436 -38.98 20.53 4.40
N ILE A 437 -38.22 21.29 3.61
CA ILE A 437 -36.96 21.90 4.07
C ILE A 437 -37.21 23.11 4.97
N LEU A 438 -37.93 24.13 4.48
CA LEU A 438 -38.18 25.37 5.22
C LEU A 438 -38.86 25.12 6.59
N PRO A 439 -39.91 24.28 6.71
CA PRO A 439 -40.51 23.97 8.00
C PRO A 439 -39.54 23.27 8.97
N GLN A 440 -38.67 22.38 8.49
CA GLN A 440 -37.67 21.73 9.34
C GLN A 440 -36.57 22.72 9.77
N LEU A 441 -36.12 23.62 8.88
CA LEU A 441 -35.16 24.68 9.22
C LEU A 441 -35.70 25.63 10.29
N TRP A 442 -36.97 26.02 10.21
CA TRP A 442 -37.63 26.80 11.27
C TRP A 442 -37.66 26.05 12.60
N ARG A 443 -38.05 24.77 12.61
CA ARG A 443 -38.06 23.91 13.82
C ARG A 443 -36.67 23.73 14.42
N MET A 444 -35.62 23.76 13.60
CA MET A 444 -34.23 23.77 14.05
C MET A 444 -33.79 25.15 14.59
N SER A 445 -34.21 26.26 14.00
CA SER A 445 -33.77 27.60 14.47
C SER A 445 -34.14 27.94 15.93
N PHE A 446 -35.13 27.25 16.52
CA PHE A 446 -35.52 27.37 17.93
C PHE A 446 -34.84 26.30 18.84
N GLY A 447 -33.63 25.85 18.49
CA GLY A 447 -32.83 24.98 19.35
C GLY A 447 -32.35 25.68 20.62
N PRO A 448 -32.57 25.13 21.83
CA PRO A 448 -32.27 25.80 23.10
C PRO A 448 -30.77 25.93 23.41
N LEU A 449 -29.91 25.31 22.60
CA LEU A 449 -28.45 25.34 22.72
C LEU A 449 -27.77 26.23 21.65
N LEU A 450 -28.54 26.89 20.79
CA LEU A 450 -27.99 27.75 19.73
C LEU A 450 -27.51 29.09 20.29
N ASN A 451 -26.38 29.57 19.78
CA ASN A 451 -25.92 30.94 20.03
C ASN A 451 -26.44 31.93 18.98
N LEU A 452 -26.28 33.23 19.25
CA LEU A 452 -26.81 34.31 18.41
C LEU A 452 -26.32 34.25 16.94
N ASP A 453 -25.06 33.90 16.71
CA ASP A 453 -24.50 33.86 15.35
C ASP A 453 -24.85 32.58 14.60
N GLN A 454 -25.08 31.48 15.31
CA GLN A 454 -25.69 30.27 14.76
C GLN A 454 -27.14 30.54 14.34
N PHE A 455 -27.92 31.24 15.18
CA PHE A 455 -29.28 31.67 14.83
C PHE A 455 -29.29 32.61 13.60
N LYS A 456 -28.37 33.58 13.50
CA LYS A 456 -28.20 34.41 12.30
C LYS A 456 -27.93 33.58 11.03
N LYS A 457 -27.18 32.47 11.11
CA LYS A 457 -26.95 31.57 9.96
C LYS A 457 -28.23 30.86 9.52
N PHE A 458 -29.05 30.36 10.45
CA PHE A 458 -30.39 29.85 10.13
C PHE A 458 -31.24 30.93 9.44
N MET A 459 -31.32 32.13 10.04
CA MET A 459 -32.10 33.26 9.49
C MET A 459 -31.55 33.83 8.17
N LYS A 460 -30.29 33.56 7.81
CA LYS A 460 -29.75 33.87 6.47
C LYS A 460 -30.26 32.84 5.45
N THR A 461 -29.96 31.57 5.70
CA THR A 461 -30.30 30.43 4.83
C THR A 461 -31.81 30.33 4.56
N ILE A 462 -32.65 30.56 5.59
CA ILE A 462 -34.11 30.56 5.44
C ILE A 462 -34.56 31.64 4.44
N ARG A 463 -34.03 32.87 4.53
CA ARG A 463 -34.38 33.95 3.59
C ARG A 463 -33.87 33.67 2.16
N GLU A 464 -32.68 33.11 2.02
CA GLU A 464 -32.11 32.75 0.72
C GLU A 464 -32.91 31.64 0.03
N LEU A 465 -33.38 30.63 0.78
CA LEU A 465 -34.27 29.59 0.28
C LEU A 465 -35.70 30.10 0.02
N THR A 466 -36.22 31.02 0.83
CA THR A 466 -37.52 31.68 0.57
C THR A 466 -37.48 32.49 -0.72
N SER A 467 -36.48 33.36 -0.93
CA SER A 467 -36.30 34.11 -2.18
C SER A 467 -36.27 33.19 -3.39
N ARG A 468 -35.51 32.08 -3.31
CA ARG A 468 -35.42 31.06 -4.36
C ARG A 468 -36.77 30.39 -4.67
N VAL A 469 -37.61 30.15 -3.67
CA VAL A 469 -38.97 29.63 -3.85
C VAL A 469 -39.89 30.68 -4.48
N GLU A 470 -39.83 31.93 -4.02
CA GLU A 470 -40.62 33.06 -4.56
C GLU A 470 -40.27 33.33 -6.03
N GLU A 471 -38.98 33.40 -6.37
CA GLU A 471 -38.47 33.55 -7.74
C GLU A 471 -38.92 32.37 -8.63
N ALA A 472 -38.71 31.12 -8.18
CA ALA A 472 -39.05 29.94 -8.96
C ALA A 472 -40.56 29.74 -9.15
N HIS A 473 -41.39 30.15 -8.17
CA HIS A 473 -42.84 30.11 -8.31
C HIS A 473 -43.37 31.26 -9.18
N THR A 474 -42.85 32.48 -9.00
CA THR A 474 -43.20 33.65 -9.82
C THR A 474 -42.86 33.41 -11.29
N ARG A 475 -41.66 32.90 -11.58
CA ARG A 475 -41.25 32.53 -12.94
C ARG A 475 -42.17 31.46 -13.53
N HIS A 476 -42.53 30.43 -12.76
CA HIS A 476 -43.43 29.38 -13.24
C HIS A 476 -44.82 29.92 -13.57
N LEU A 477 -45.38 30.83 -12.76
CA LEU A 477 -46.65 31.51 -13.06
C LEU A 477 -46.56 32.41 -14.31
N GLN A 478 -45.42 33.08 -14.53
CA GLN A 478 -45.16 33.87 -15.74
C GLN A 478 -45.06 32.98 -16.98
N GLU A 479 -44.38 31.83 -16.89
CA GLU A 479 -44.28 30.83 -17.96
C GLU A 479 -45.65 30.23 -18.29
N VAL A 480 -46.44 29.81 -17.29
CA VAL A 480 -47.81 29.30 -17.47
C VAL A 480 -48.69 30.36 -18.16
N LYS A 481 -48.69 31.60 -17.68
CA LYS A 481 -49.46 32.70 -18.31
C LYS A 481 -49.01 32.96 -19.75
N SER A 482 -47.71 32.87 -20.04
CA SER A 482 -47.16 33.01 -21.39
C SER A 482 -47.62 31.87 -22.32
N LEU A 483 -47.68 30.62 -21.83
CA LEU A 483 -48.24 29.50 -22.58
C LEU A 483 -49.74 29.63 -22.80
N GLU A 484 -50.51 30.11 -21.81
CA GLU A 484 -51.93 30.45 -21.98
C GLU A 484 -52.12 31.50 -23.07
N GLU A 485 -51.32 32.58 -23.06
CA GLU A 485 -51.42 33.68 -24.03
C GLU A 485 -50.97 33.27 -25.45
N GLN A 486 -49.96 32.38 -25.57
CA GLN A 486 -49.60 31.73 -26.83
C GLN A 486 -50.70 30.80 -27.34
N THR A 487 -51.29 29.96 -26.48
CA THR A 487 -52.42 29.08 -26.84
C THR A 487 -53.64 29.89 -27.27
N ARG A 488 -53.91 31.01 -26.60
CA ARG A 488 -55.03 31.90 -26.88
C ARG A 488 -54.84 32.69 -28.18
N THR A 489 -53.61 33.08 -28.52
CA THR A 489 -53.30 33.76 -29.80
C THR A 489 -53.31 32.80 -30.99
N VAL A 490 -52.82 31.55 -30.83
CA VAL A 490 -53.02 30.48 -31.84
C VAL A 490 -54.51 30.21 -32.05
N SER A 491 -55.30 30.12 -30.98
CA SER A 491 -56.76 29.94 -31.06
C SER A 491 -57.46 31.13 -31.72
N ALA A 492 -57.00 32.37 -31.48
CA ALA A 492 -57.56 33.57 -32.13
C ALA A 492 -57.29 33.59 -33.64
N ASN A 493 -56.07 33.23 -34.08
CA ASN A 493 -55.74 33.18 -35.50
C ASN A 493 -56.56 32.13 -36.28
N ALA A 494 -57.09 31.10 -35.63
CA ALA A 494 -58.03 30.15 -36.25
C ALA A 494 -59.39 30.76 -36.62
N THR A 495 -59.71 31.98 -36.15
CA THR A 495 -61.02 32.63 -36.37
C THR A 495 -61.04 33.76 -37.41
N VAL A 496 -59.87 34.19 -37.91
CA VAL A 496 -59.77 35.27 -38.91
C VAL A 496 -59.92 34.75 -40.37
N GLY A 497 -60.58 33.60 -40.54
CA GLY A 497 -60.66 32.85 -41.81
C GLY A 497 -62.07 32.62 -42.37
N ALA A 498 -63.15 33.08 -41.73
CA ALA A 498 -64.51 32.78 -42.16
C ALA A 498 -65.50 33.94 -41.94
N SER A 499 -65.73 34.76 -42.96
CA SER A 499 -66.72 35.86 -42.94
C SER A 499 -67.90 35.64 -43.89
N LYS A 500 -68.82 34.72 -43.53
CA LYS A 500 -70.21 34.74 -44.02
C LYS A 500 -71.18 33.86 -43.22
N THR A 501 -72.19 34.53 -42.65
CA THR A 501 -73.60 34.11 -42.60
C THR A 501 -73.95 32.69 -42.13
N SER A 502 -74.36 32.57 -40.86
CA SER A 502 -75.80 32.41 -40.53
C SER A 502 -76.09 32.46 -39.02
N GLN A 503 -77.36 32.68 -38.66
CA GLN A 503 -77.85 32.47 -37.30
C GLN A 503 -78.02 30.97 -37.02
N ILE A 504 -77.82 30.55 -35.76
CA ILE A 504 -78.68 29.60 -35.04
C ILE A 504 -78.41 29.75 -33.54
N THR A 505 -79.45 29.60 -32.72
CA THR A 505 -79.36 29.55 -31.26
C THR A 505 -79.09 28.13 -30.80
N GLY A 506 -78.06 27.90 -30.00
CA GLY A 506 -77.75 26.57 -29.46
C GLY A 506 -76.74 26.61 -28.32
N ASP A 507 -77.16 26.10 -27.18
CA ASP A 507 -76.29 25.63 -26.10
C ASP A 507 -75.42 24.45 -26.60
N ASP A 508 -74.12 24.48 -26.33
CA ASP A 508 -73.31 23.26 -26.25
C ASP A 508 -72.13 23.47 -25.28
N SER A 509 -71.97 22.52 -24.36
CA SER A 509 -70.93 22.53 -23.33
C SER A 509 -69.90 21.45 -23.65
N MET A 510 -69.02 21.73 -24.60
CA MET A 510 -67.98 20.80 -25.05
C MET A 510 -67.03 20.40 -23.91
N SER A 511 -67.33 19.27 -23.29
CA SER A 511 -66.55 18.69 -22.21
C SER A 511 -65.24 18.10 -22.73
N PHE A 512 -64.14 18.45 -22.04
CA PHE A 512 -62.78 17.96 -22.25
C PHE A 512 -62.67 16.42 -22.28
N GLU A 513 -63.60 15.73 -21.61
CA GLU A 513 -63.72 14.26 -21.59
C GLU A 513 -63.78 13.64 -23.01
N SER A 514 -64.40 14.34 -23.96
CA SER A 514 -64.55 13.89 -25.35
C SER A 514 -63.24 13.92 -26.16
N LEU A 515 -62.28 14.76 -25.78
CA LEU A 515 -61.00 14.94 -26.47
C LEU A 515 -59.91 14.00 -25.96
N VAL A 516 -60.04 13.51 -24.72
CA VAL A 516 -59.09 12.54 -24.12
C VAL A 516 -59.39 11.11 -24.57
N GLN A 517 -60.66 10.75 -24.79
CA GLN A 517 -61.07 9.39 -25.18
C GLN A 517 -61.03 9.17 -26.70
N GLY A 518 -59.81 9.17 -27.27
CA GLY A 518 -59.60 8.97 -28.71
C GLY A 518 -60.22 7.67 -29.25
N LYS A 519 -61.19 7.79 -30.17
CA LYS A 519 -61.88 6.65 -30.80
C LYS A 519 -62.19 6.97 -32.27
N ALA A 520 -61.91 6.02 -33.17
CA ALA A 520 -61.84 6.28 -34.61
C ALA A 520 -63.04 5.76 -35.42
N SER A 521 -63.35 6.48 -36.51
CA SER A 521 -64.02 6.00 -37.74
C SER A 521 -63.66 7.02 -38.84
N GLN A 522 -62.90 6.65 -39.87
CA GLN A 522 -63.41 6.13 -41.16
C GLN A 522 -64.44 7.09 -41.80
N ASN A 523 -64.22 7.71 -42.98
CA ASN A 523 -63.51 7.18 -44.16
C ASN A 523 -62.75 8.21 -45.02
N ASN A 524 -61.97 7.68 -45.96
CA ASN A 524 -61.03 8.34 -46.88
C ASN A 524 -61.57 9.51 -47.72
N SER A 525 -60.76 10.56 -47.85
CA SER A 525 -60.22 11.00 -49.16
C SER A 525 -58.92 11.79 -48.95
N SER A 526 -58.06 11.81 -49.96
CA SER A 526 -56.71 12.41 -49.94
C SER A 526 -56.67 13.80 -50.56
N GLU A 527 -55.80 14.69 -50.06
CA GLU A 527 -54.79 15.40 -50.88
C GLU A 527 -53.77 16.18 -50.01
N ASP A 528 -52.60 16.48 -50.61
CA ASP A 528 -51.48 17.17 -49.95
C ASP A 528 -51.60 18.69 -50.00
N ILE A 529 -51.43 19.36 -48.85
CA ILE A 529 -51.11 20.80 -48.78
C ILE A 529 -50.09 21.05 -47.67
N PHE A 530 -48.82 21.31 -48.03
CA PHE A 530 -48.11 22.56 -47.71
C PHE A 530 -46.63 22.51 -48.16
N SER A 531 -46.36 22.96 -49.38
CA SER A 531 -45.00 23.09 -49.93
C SER A 531 -44.73 24.50 -50.49
N SER A 532 -44.95 25.53 -49.65
CA SER A 532 -44.66 26.92 -50.01
C SER A 532 -44.33 27.81 -48.79
N MET A 533 -43.08 28.27 -48.68
CA MET A 533 -42.71 29.70 -48.54
C MET A 533 -41.29 29.89 -47.96
N GLN A 534 -40.30 29.93 -48.86
CA GLN A 534 -39.13 30.81 -48.71
C GLN A 534 -39.59 32.29 -48.74
N SER A 535 -38.90 33.29 -48.20
CA SER A 535 -37.56 33.38 -47.58
C SER A 535 -37.33 34.79 -47.00
N SER A 536 -36.41 34.96 -46.06
CA SER A 536 -35.64 36.22 -45.91
C SER A 536 -34.28 35.99 -45.23
N ASN A 537 -33.28 36.77 -45.65
CA ASN A 537 -31.85 36.65 -45.29
C ASN A 537 -31.51 37.59 -44.10
N SER A 538 -30.37 37.55 -43.39
CA SER A 538 -29.05 36.91 -43.60
C SER A 538 -28.53 36.39 -42.22
N TYR A 539 -27.27 36.11 -41.86
CA TYR A 539 -25.87 36.31 -42.35
C TYR A 539 -24.98 35.17 -41.75
N GLY A 540 -23.64 35.25 -41.83
CA GLY A 540 -22.88 35.06 -40.57
C GLY A 540 -21.55 34.29 -40.53
N GLY A 541 -21.19 33.46 -41.52
CA GLY A 541 -19.80 32.98 -41.74
C GLY A 541 -19.22 31.84 -40.87
N LEU A 542 -18.39 31.00 -41.53
CA LEU A 542 -17.25 30.21 -41.02
C LEU A 542 -17.53 29.20 -39.88
N THR A 543 -17.42 27.87 -40.01
CA THR A 543 -16.84 26.94 -41.03
C THR A 543 -17.67 25.61 -41.00
N ALA A 544 -17.36 24.44 -41.59
CA ALA A 544 -16.18 23.89 -42.28
C ALA A 544 -16.56 22.79 -43.30
N THR A 545 -15.57 22.15 -43.92
CA THR A 545 -15.71 21.06 -44.91
C THR A 545 -15.64 19.67 -44.28
N ILE A 546 -16.45 18.72 -44.76
CA ILE A 546 -16.08 17.31 -45.00
C ILE A 546 -17.02 16.74 -46.10
N ALA A 547 -16.53 15.79 -46.90
CA ALA A 547 -17.09 15.46 -48.22
C ALA A 547 -18.21 14.40 -48.20
N SER A 548 -18.96 14.34 -49.31
CA SER A 548 -20.04 13.36 -49.56
C SER A 548 -19.67 12.32 -50.62
N THR A 549 -20.08 11.07 -50.40
CA THR A 549 -20.39 10.04 -51.42
C THR A 549 -21.45 9.12 -50.79
N ALA A 550 -22.69 9.04 -51.31
CA ALA A 550 -23.14 8.23 -52.46
C ALA A 550 -23.14 6.71 -52.15
N ALA A 551 -24.14 5.90 -52.50
CA ALA A 551 -25.40 6.09 -53.24
C ALA A 551 -26.47 5.11 -52.68
N ALA A 552 -27.76 5.46 -52.51
CA ALA A 552 -28.88 5.48 -53.48
C ALA A 552 -29.64 4.13 -53.66
N ALA A 553 -30.94 4.22 -53.95
CA ALA A 553 -31.93 3.15 -54.23
C ALA A 553 -32.32 2.20 -53.05
N ALA A 554 -33.56 1.70 -52.93
CA ALA A 554 -34.86 2.13 -53.49
C ALA A 554 -36.05 1.45 -52.75
N THR A 555 -37.26 1.99 -52.94
CA THR A 555 -38.61 1.35 -52.79
C THR A 555 -39.05 0.73 -51.45
N THR A 556 -40.17 1.28 -50.95
CA THR A 556 -41.15 0.70 -49.99
C THR A 556 -42.18 -0.20 -50.75
N PRO A 557 -43.32 -0.68 -50.19
CA PRO A 557 -43.83 -0.70 -48.80
C PRO A 557 -44.39 -2.09 -48.33
N THR A 558 -44.82 -2.17 -47.05
CA THR A 558 -45.99 -2.92 -46.48
C THR A 558 -45.77 -3.01 -44.95
N ASN A 559 -46.47 -2.36 -44.01
CA ASN A 559 -47.86 -1.94 -43.80
C ASN A 559 -48.67 -2.91 -42.90
N GLN A 560 -48.97 -2.48 -41.66
CA GLN A 560 -50.03 -2.98 -40.74
C GLN A 560 -49.84 -4.37 -40.08
N ILE A 561 -50.42 -4.73 -38.91
CA ILE A 561 -50.99 -3.97 -37.75
C ILE A 561 -50.96 -4.89 -36.49
N TRP A 562 -50.95 -4.31 -35.28
CA TRP A 562 -51.11 -4.98 -33.96
C TRP A 562 -52.59 -5.44 -33.74
N PRO A 563 -53.01 -6.30 -32.76
CA PRO A 563 -52.52 -6.23 -31.37
C PRO A 563 -52.75 -7.41 -30.36
N HIS A 564 -52.34 -7.14 -29.11
CA HIS A 564 -52.92 -7.53 -27.80
C HIS A 564 -52.97 -9.01 -27.27
N THR A 565 -52.47 -9.09 -26.03
CA THR A 565 -52.96 -9.88 -24.86
C THR A 565 -52.61 -11.36 -24.65
N THR A 566 -52.54 -11.67 -23.35
CA THR A 566 -52.13 -12.91 -22.64
C THR A 566 -53.39 -13.73 -22.25
N PRO A 567 -53.36 -14.91 -21.55
CA PRO A 567 -52.23 -15.50 -20.80
C PRO A 567 -52.07 -17.05 -20.78
N SER A 568 -50.99 -17.48 -20.11
CA SER A 568 -50.88 -18.66 -19.24
C SER A 568 -50.66 -20.10 -19.78
N ARG A 569 -49.64 -20.72 -19.16
CA ARG A 569 -49.53 -22.13 -18.68
C ARG A 569 -49.28 -23.32 -19.63
N GLN A 570 -48.39 -24.18 -19.11
CA GLN A 570 -48.23 -25.64 -19.29
C GLN A 570 -47.46 -26.19 -20.50
N SER A 571 -46.35 -26.86 -20.18
CA SER A 571 -45.47 -27.71 -21.00
C SER A 571 -46.12 -29.09 -21.29
N PRO A 572 -45.59 -29.95 -22.20
CA PRO A 572 -44.37 -30.73 -21.88
C PRO A 572 -43.46 -31.17 -23.06
N MET A 573 -42.30 -31.75 -22.68
CA MET A 573 -41.51 -32.84 -23.33
C MET A 573 -41.39 -32.97 -24.87
N MET A 574 -40.16 -33.16 -25.36
CA MET A 574 -39.61 -34.52 -25.65
C MET A 574 -38.07 -34.52 -25.86
N THR A 575 -37.42 -35.48 -25.19
CA THR A 575 -36.14 -36.16 -25.55
C THR A 575 -36.38 -37.67 -25.29
N PRO A 576 -35.61 -38.66 -25.81
CA PRO A 576 -34.15 -38.87 -25.72
C PRO A 576 -33.54 -39.04 -27.15
N MET A 577 -32.36 -39.61 -27.47
CA MET A 577 -31.27 -40.35 -26.79
C MET A 577 -29.91 -39.72 -27.20
N ASN A 578 -28.72 -39.95 -26.62
CA ASN A 578 -28.05 -41.03 -25.87
C ASN A 578 -27.53 -42.25 -26.68
N VAL A 579 -26.20 -42.34 -26.80
CA VAL A 579 -25.43 -43.59 -26.80
C VAL A 579 -24.15 -43.35 -25.99
N SER A 580 -23.63 -44.38 -25.33
CA SER A 580 -22.62 -44.25 -24.25
C SER A 580 -21.41 -45.18 -24.46
N SER A 581 -20.46 -45.12 -23.50
CA SER A 581 -19.60 -46.21 -22.96
C SER A 581 -18.12 -46.21 -23.39
N SER A 582 -17.13 -46.62 -22.56
CA SER A 582 -17.10 -46.85 -21.09
C SER A 582 -15.65 -47.05 -20.53
N SER A 583 -15.58 -47.23 -19.20
CA SER A 583 -14.56 -48.00 -18.41
C SER A 583 -13.29 -47.26 -17.91
N SER A 584 -12.67 -47.61 -16.76
CA SER A 584 -13.16 -48.36 -15.57
C SER A 584 -12.26 -48.23 -14.31
N VAL A 585 -12.92 -48.24 -13.13
CA VAL A 585 -12.54 -48.66 -11.74
C VAL A 585 -11.09 -48.78 -11.23
N PHE A 586 -10.87 -48.41 -9.95
CA PHE A 586 -10.58 -49.37 -8.86
C PHE A 586 -10.72 -48.75 -7.45
N SER A 587 -11.02 -49.57 -6.44
CA SER A 587 -11.04 -49.23 -4.99
C SER A 587 -10.98 -50.50 -4.14
N VAL A 588 -10.36 -50.46 -2.95
CA VAL A 588 -10.23 -51.61 -2.01
C VAL A 588 -10.36 -51.15 -0.56
N THR A 589 -10.95 -51.99 0.29
CA THR A 589 -11.31 -51.69 1.70
C THR A 589 -10.60 -52.66 2.67
N ARG A 590 -10.31 -52.23 3.90
CA ARG A 590 -10.11 -53.14 5.06
C ARG A 590 -10.68 -52.53 6.35
N SER A 591 -11.06 -53.38 7.31
CA SER A 591 -11.98 -53.04 8.41
C SER A 591 -11.65 -53.75 9.74
N GLN A 592 -11.91 -53.08 10.87
CA GLN A 592 -12.40 -53.61 12.17
C GLN A 592 -12.72 -52.37 13.05
N ALA A 593 -13.92 -52.14 13.61
CA ALA A 593 -14.72 -52.91 14.60
C ALA A 593 -14.26 -52.69 16.07
N SER A 594 -15.11 -52.62 17.11
CA SER A 594 -16.58 -52.38 17.24
C SER A 594 -17.00 -52.41 18.73
N LYS A 595 -17.94 -51.54 19.19
CA LYS A 595 -18.86 -51.62 20.38
C LYS A 595 -19.22 -50.18 20.84
N SER A 596 -20.47 -49.71 20.81
CA SER A 596 -21.71 -50.06 21.58
C SER A 596 -21.79 -49.31 22.94
N THR A 597 -22.90 -48.70 23.37
CA THR A 597 -24.29 -48.68 22.85
C THR A 597 -25.10 -47.49 23.41
N GLU A 598 -26.23 -47.13 22.74
CA GLU A 598 -27.47 -46.50 23.29
C GLU A 598 -27.43 -45.09 23.94
N SER A 599 -28.48 -44.24 23.89
CA SER A 599 -29.64 -44.14 22.98
C SER A 599 -30.37 -42.78 23.09
N LEU A 600 -30.95 -42.31 21.97
CA LEU A 600 -32.31 -41.73 21.71
C LEU A 600 -33.22 -41.39 22.95
N SER A 601 -34.15 -40.41 22.98
CA SER A 601 -34.85 -39.53 21.98
C SER A 601 -35.67 -38.46 22.77
N TRP A 602 -35.80 -37.15 22.43
CA TRP A 602 -36.61 -36.43 21.39
C TRP A 602 -37.75 -35.54 22.00
N SER A 603 -37.79 -34.24 21.65
CA SER A 603 -38.92 -33.24 21.68
C SER A 603 -39.62 -32.73 22.97
N ALA A 604 -39.36 -31.44 23.30
CA ALA A 604 -40.30 -30.27 23.29
C ALA A 604 -41.60 -30.23 24.18
N PRO A 605 -42.33 -29.09 24.28
CA PRO A 605 -41.90 -27.74 24.73
C PRO A 605 -42.88 -27.01 25.70
N SER A 606 -42.42 -26.09 26.56
CA SER A 606 -43.31 -25.08 27.23
C SER A 606 -42.56 -23.93 27.95
N ASN A 607 -43.27 -22.82 28.22
CA ASN A 607 -42.89 -21.57 28.92
C ASN A 607 -44.08 -21.16 29.85
N PRO A 608 -44.00 -20.15 30.75
CA PRO A 608 -42.88 -19.54 31.51
C PRO A 608 -43.23 -19.30 33.03
N ILE A 609 -42.96 -18.08 33.58
CA ILE A 609 -43.36 -17.45 34.88
C ILE A 609 -42.61 -17.89 36.20
N PRO A 610 -42.64 -17.16 37.36
CA PRO A 610 -41.43 -16.43 37.83
C PRO A 610 -41.06 -16.51 39.34
N THR A 611 -39.92 -15.90 39.74
CA THR A 611 -39.63 -15.45 41.12
C THR A 611 -38.80 -14.14 41.16
N LEU A 612 -38.86 -13.41 42.29
CA LEU A 612 -38.25 -12.09 42.56
C LEU A 612 -37.10 -12.18 43.63
N PRO A 613 -36.43 -11.07 44.06
CA PRO A 613 -35.04 -11.10 44.55
C PRO A 613 -34.86 -10.84 46.06
N THR A 614 -33.61 -10.81 46.53
CA THR A 614 -33.07 -10.10 47.74
C THR A 614 -31.53 -10.34 47.84
N PRO A 615 -30.76 -9.73 48.77
CA PRO A 615 -30.45 -8.30 48.87
C PRO A 615 -28.91 -8.01 48.93
N PRO A 616 -28.45 -6.74 48.93
CA PRO A 616 -27.02 -6.39 49.02
C PRO A 616 -26.53 -6.12 50.45
N THR A 617 -25.20 -6.15 50.66
CA THR A 617 -24.55 -5.81 51.94
C THR A 617 -23.58 -4.62 51.78
N PHE A 618 -23.78 -3.56 52.57
CA PHE A 618 -22.81 -2.48 52.82
C PHE A 618 -21.72 -2.99 53.81
N HIS A 619 -20.53 -2.38 54.00
CA HIS A 619 -20.26 -1.00 54.45
C HIS A 619 -18.77 -0.62 54.17
N SER A 620 -18.48 0.57 53.63
CA SER A 620 -17.99 1.81 54.34
C SER A 620 -16.53 1.78 54.82
N SER A 621 -15.72 2.85 54.79
CA SER A 621 -15.70 4.18 54.11
C SER A 621 -14.20 4.66 54.15
N ALA A 622 -13.70 5.87 53.90
CA ALA A 622 -14.17 7.24 53.60
C ALA A 622 -12.98 8.02 52.93
N ASN A 623 -12.99 9.31 52.55
CA ASN A 623 -14.02 10.36 52.49
C ASN A 623 -13.66 11.41 51.40
N THR A 624 -14.61 12.30 51.10
CA THR A 624 -14.51 13.69 50.55
C THR A 624 -13.12 14.35 50.32
N SER A 625 -12.89 15.24 49.33
CA SER A 625 -13.84 16.20 48.73
C SER A 625 -13.51 16.65 47.28
N ASN A 626 -14.53 17.22 46.63
CA ASN A 626 -14.53 18.14 45.47
C ASN A 626 -15.40 19.36 45.89
N PRO A 627 -15.54 20.52 45.19
CA PRO A 627 -15.76 20.62 43.73
C PRO A 627 -15.29 21.90 42.99
N SER A 628 -15.48 21.94 41.66
CA SER A 628 -15.89 23.11 40.81
C SER A 628 -14.95 24.34 40.66
N SER A 629 -14.94 25.14 39.57
CA SER A 629 -15.47 25.01 38.19
C SER A 629 -15.05 26.23 37.29
N LEU A 630 -15.38 26.17 35.98
CA LEU A 630 -15.60 27.28 35.00
C LEU A 630 -14.50 27.66 33.96
N LEU A 631 -14.96 27.61 32.69
CA LEU A 631 -14.79 28.55 31.55
C LEU A 631 -13.46 28.76 30.78
N ASN A 632 -13.56 28.57 29.45
CA ASN A 632 -13.29 29.51 28.32
C ASN A 632 -11.92 30.24 28.18
N SER A 633 -11.37 30.49 26.97
CA SER A 633 -11.87 30.28 25.58
C SER A 633 -10.71 30.23 24.55
N MET A 634 -11.02 29.92 23.28
CA MET A 634 -10.17 30.19 22.11
C MET A 634 -10.52 31.52 21.42
N ASN A 635 -9.61 32.01 20.57
CA ASN A 635 -9.68 33.12 19.58
C ASN A 635 -8.98 34.44 20.00
N ALA A 636 -8.49 35.30 19.08
CA ALA A 636 -8.01 35.11 17.70
C ALA A 636 -7.27 36.39 17.22
N LEU A 637 -6.59 36.32 16.07
CA LEU A 637 -5.85 37.40 15.37
C LEU A 637 -6.64 38.71 15.15
N SER A 638 -5.98 39.88 15.25
CA SER A 638 -5.93 40.92 14.18
C SER A 638 -5.17 42.25 14.50
N ILE A 639 -4.24 42.62 13.59
CA ILE A 639 -4.02 43.97 12.97
C ILE A 639 -3.48 45.18 13.83
N HIS A 640 -2.22 45.56 13.53
CA HIS A 640 -1.57 46.90 13.29
C HIS A 640 -2.29 48.27 13.55
N PRO A 641 -1.57 49.44 13.54
CA PRO A 641 -0.16 49.81 13.87
C PRO A 641 -0.10 51.18 14.66
N PRO A 642 0.87 52.14 14.51
CA PRO A 642 2.35 52.13 14.47
C PRO A 642 3.03 53.01 15.56
N THR A 643 4.38 52.97 15.70
CA THR A 643 5.35 54.11 15.56
C THR A 643 6.73 53.87 16.23
N ALA A 644 7.81 54.33 15.56
CA ALA A 644 9.15 54.78 16.05
C ALA A 644 9.96 53.97 17.11
N LYS A 645 11.31 53.90 17.09
CA LYS A 645 12.40 54.27 16.14
C LYS A 645 13.67 53.41 16.47
N PRO A 646 14.73 53.40 15.64
CA PRO A 646 15.75 52.31 15.63
C PRO A 646 17.08 52.63 16.34
N ASN A 647 17.99 51.64 16.41
CA ASN A 647 19.41 51.87 16.12
C ASN A 647 20.15 50.63 15.57
N TYR A 648 21.40 50.80 15.10
CA TYR A 648 22.14 49.89 14.19
C TYR A 648 23.53 49.48 14.72
N SER A 649 24.11 48.39 14.15
CA SER A 649 25.57 48.15 13.96
C SER A 649 26.51 48.00 15.18
N ALA A 650 27.74 47.43 15.09
CA ALA A 650 28.30 46.39 14.21
C ALA A 650 29.66 45.82 14.74
N VAL A 651 29.85 44.51 14.55
CA VAL A 651 31.06 43.68 14.24
C VAL A 651 32.51 44.25 14.39
N ARG A 652 33.46 43.32 14.70
CA ARG A 652 34.95 43.35 14.53
C ARG A 652 35.79 43.88 15.69
N ASP A 653 37.05 43.47 15.93
CA ASP A 653 37.87 42.27 15.59
C ASP A 653 39.15 42.29 16.50
N VAL A 654 40.11 41.37 16.30
CA VAL A 654 41.54 41.43 16.74
C VAL A 654 41.86 41.09 18.23
N SER A 655 42.95 40.42 18.65
CA SER A 655 43.84 39.33 18.13
C SER A 655 44.84 38.91 19.25
N LEU A 656 45.70 37.90 18.97
CA LEU A 656 47.04 37.61 19.51
C LEU A 656 47.26 36.60 20.67
N THR A 657 48.37 35.89 20.51
CA THR A 657 49.06 34.82 21.28
C THR A 657 50.04 35.42 22.34
N PRO A 658 50.75 34.68 23.24
CA PRO A 658 51.24 33.28 23.12
C PRO A 658 51.31 32.41 24.43
N ALA A 659 52.03 31.28 24.32
CA ALA A 659 52.39 30.30 25.38
C ALA A 659 53.67 30.74 26.17
N PRO A 660 54.35 29.94 27.06
CA PRO A 660 54.17 28.52 27.41
C PRO A 660 54.39 28.08 28.90
N SER A 661 54.16 26.77 29.16
CA SER A 661 54.85 25.87 30.14
C SER A 661 54.99 26.21 31.65
N THR A 662 54.59 25.27 32.54
CA THR A 662 55.48 24.60 33.55
C THR A 662 54.76 23.54 34.43
N ARG A 663 55.53 22.68 35.12
CA ARG A 663 55.15 21.74 36.21
C ARG A 663 55.35 22.45 37.59
N PRO A 664 55.07 21.88 38.80
CA PRO A 664 54.57 20.54 39.16
C PRO A 664 53.43 20.50 40.21
N ALA A 665 53.16 19.28 40.69
CA ALA A 665 52.17 18.85 41.69
C ALA A 665 52.11 19.56 43.06
N SER A 666 50.96 19.42 43.71
CA SER A 666 50.81 19.20 45.17
C SER A 666 49.49 18.50 45.49
N THR A 667 49.42 17.79 46.62
CA THR A 667 48.30 16.91 47.02
C THR A 667 47.31 17.56 47.98
N ASN A 668 46.03 17.21 47.89
CA ASN A 668 45.21 16.94 49.08
C ASN A 668 43.99 16.06 48.77
N ASN A 669 43.59 15.22 49.73
CA ASN A 669 42.46 14.30 49.61
C ASN A 669 41.17 14.91 50.17
N LEU A 670 40.01 14.52 49.62
CA LEU A 670 39.00 13.83 50.43
C LEU A 670 38.06 12.93 49.60
N SER A 671 37.54 11.89 50.24
CA SER A 671 36.55 10.89 49.76
C SER A 671 35.14 11.51 49.59
N ASN A 672 34.07 10.84 49.14
CA ASN A 672 33.75 9.44 48.76
C ASN A 672 32.47 9.49 47.87
N MET A 673 31.94 8.48 47.16
CA MET A 673 32.22 7.06 46.82
C MET A 673 31.53 6.83 45.42
N GLY A 674 31.40 5.68 44.76
CA GLY A 674 31.76 4.27 44.96
C GLY A 674 31.12 3.40 43.86
N LEU A 675 31.69 2.25 43.49
CA LEU A 675 31.16 1.36 42.43
C LEU A 675 31.65 -0.10 42.61
N LEU A 676 30.95 -1.04 41.94
CA LEU A 676 31.34 -2.44 41.59
C LEU A 676 31.22 -3.57 42.63
N GLN A 677 30.44 -4.60 42.22
CA GLN A 677 30.64 -6.07 42.35
C GLN A 677 30.86 -6.71 43.74
N PRO A 678 30.64 -8.05 43.87
CA PRO A 678 31.74 -9.01 43.68
C PRO A 678 31.35 -10.33 42.99
N THR A 679 32.34 -11.19 42.75
CA THR A 679 32.20 -12.59 42.31
C THR A 679 32.82 -13.56 43.32
N SER A 680 32.22 -14.75 43.46
CA SER A 680 32.85 -16.05 43.81
C SER A 680 33.76 -16.20 45.04
N ASN A 681 33.41 -17.12 45.96
CA ASN A 681 34.40 -18.11 46.46
C ASN A 681 33.78 -19.34 47.16
N TYR A 682 34.61 -20.39 47.33
CA TYR A 682 34.28 -21.71 47.92
C TYR A 682 34.24 -21.73 49.46
N THR A 683 33.51 -22.69 50.05
CA THR A 683 33.94 -23.58 51.18
C THR A 683 33.05 -24.84 51.21
N SER A 684 33.50 -25.93 51.85
CA SER A 684 32.94 -27.29 51.76
C SER A 684 32.30 -27.84 53.06
N GLN A 685 31.32 -28.74 52.94
CA GLN A 685 31.11 -29.83 53.91
C GLN A 685 30.37 -31.04 53.28
N GLN A 686 30.41 -32.20 53.95
CA GLN A 686 29.98 -33.51 53.41
C GLN A 686 28.67 -34.02 54.03
N ASN A 687 27.82 -34.66 53.22
CA ASN A 687 27.39 -36.05 53.44
C ASN A 687 26.57 -36.61 52.27
N ALA A 688 26.54 -37.94 52.14
CA ALA A 688 25.71 -38.69 51.19
C ALA A 688 24.67 -39.55 51.98
N PRO A 689 23.66 -40.17 51.33
CA PRO A 689 23.91 -41.37 50.53
C PRO A 689 23.19 -41.41 49.16
N SER A 690 23.46 -42.49 48.43
CA SER A 690 23.07 -42.78 47.04
C SER A 690 21.60 -43.14 46.81
N LEU A 691 21.12 -42.88 45.59
CA LEU A 691 20.29 -43.82 44.80
C LEU A 691 20.43 -43.53 43.30
N SER A 692 20.04 -44.46 42.44
CA SER A 692 20.48 -44.54 41.03
C SER A 692 19.34 -44.60 40.02
N SER A 693 19.54 -44.05 38.81
CA SER A 693 18.84 -44.52 37.60
C SER A 693 19.57 -44.15 36.29
N SER A 694 19.61 -45.14 35.40
CA SER A 694 20.01 -45.13 33.99
C SER A 694 19.82 -43.83 33.17
N SER A 695 20.78 -43.55 32.30
CA SER A 695 20.56 -42.87 31.01
C SER A 695 21.32 -43.62 29.91
N GLY A 696 20.60 -44.11 28.90
CA GLY A 696 21.14 -45.07 27.93
C GLY A 696 21.78 -44.40 26.71
N HIS A 697 23.03 -44.75 26.40
CA HIS A 697 23.62 -44.45 25.11
C HIS A 697 22.89 -45.19 23.98
N LYS A 698 22.50 -44.47 22.93
CA LYS A 698 22.18 -45.06 21.61
C LYS A 698 23.28 -44.71 20.61
N ILE A 699 24.22 -45.63 20.46
CA ILE A 699 25.12 -45.64 19.30
C ILE A 699 24.25 -45.95 18.07
N THR A 700 24.42 -45.18 16.99
CA THR A 700 23.87 -45.51 15.67
C THR A 700 25.02 -45.53 14.66
N ASN A 701 25.08 -46.60 13.86
CA ASN A 701 26.21 -46.83 12.96
C ASN A 701 26.08 -45.97 11.69
N LEU A 702 27.12 -45.20 11.40
CA LEU A 702 27.39 -44.66 10.06
C LEU A 702 28.17 -45.71 9.27
N ASN A 703 27.48 -46.52 8.46
CA ASN A 703 28.07 -47.39 7.43
C ASN A 703 26.96 -47.97 6.52
N ALA A 704 26.40 -47.14 5.64
CA ALA A 704 25.44 -47.55 4.61
C ALA A 704 25.23 -46.46 3.53
N PHE A 705 26.24 -46.15 2.73
CA PHE A 705 26.08 -45.48 1.43
C PHE A 705 27.21 -45.89 0.49
N ASP A 706 26.87 -46.64 -0.55
CA ASP A 706 27.76 -47.11 -1.61
C ASP A 706 27.27 -46.49 -2.94
N PRO A 707 28.06 -45.62 -3.62
CA PRO A 707 27.52 -44.72 -4.64
C PRO A 707 27.82 -45.18 -6.09
N LEU A 708 27.33 -46.34 -6.53
CA LEU A 708 27.42 -46.78 -7.95
C LEU A 708 26.26 -47.68 -8.42
N SER A 709 25.05 -47.14 -8.51
CA SER A 709 23.92 -47.72 -9.29
C SER A 709 22.87 -46.68 -9.67
#